data_AF-A0A926SDH6-F1
#
_entry.id   AF-A0A926SDH6-F1
#
_cell.length_a   1.000
_cell.length_b   1.000
_cell.length_c   1.000
_cell.angle_alpha   90.00
_cell.angle_beta   90.00
_cell.angle_gamma   90.00
#
_symmetry.space_group_name_H-M   'P 1'
#
loop_
_entity.id
_entity.type
_entity.pdbx_description
1 polymer ?
#
loop_
_entity_poly.entity_id
_entity_poly.type
_entity_poly.pdbx_seq_one_letter_code
_entity_poly.pdbx_strand_id
1 'polypeptide(L)'
;MAIPSFNLSDLTGSNGFTINGVAPYDTSGYVVSGAGDINGDGIDDLIIGAPGFTGGNPDATTTPGTSYVVFGSQAGFPTNFELSTLNGTNGFALNGIAADDATGLSVSGAGDVNGDGFDDVIIGAIYADPNGLIDAGSSYVVFGAQAGFAPSIDLATLNGINGFTINGIAAGDELGRSVSGAGDINGDGLDDLIIGAVSANPDGLQDAGQSYVVFGFNNGFPSSLNVSDLDGNNGFTIDGIAEEDESGVSVSAAGDVNGDGIDDLIIGAYGADPNGESKAGQSYVVFGSTGGFAPSLNLSVLDGTNGFTIDGIAEGDFSSQVSAAGDINGDGIDDLIIGAYGADPNGNAYAGTSYVVFGSSEAFPASLNLSVLDGTNGFAINGIASYDLSGFSVSGAGDFNGDGIDDLIIGAPFADNVAGQSYIVFGSKEGFSASLNLSELDGTNGFALNGVNAYDFSAISVSAAGDINGDGLDDLIIGASYADPNGNTNAGSSYVVFGRTPIIGDAANNSLFGTVSDDTIYAGGGNDQLFGSEGVNTLFGQDGNDSIYGGSQVDYIYAGNGDDTIYASEGNNKIFGDAGNDIIYSGSGNDLIDGGTGNDTIWLGGGQDIIILASSESFDTINNFQLGQTTLGLSGGLTFNDLNIAQQGNNTLIEIASSGEDLARLNGVQASSIGSNSFVIV
;
A
#
# COMPACT_ATOMS: atom_id res chain seq x y z
N MET A 1 9.21 -19.01 -9.98
CA MET A 1 7.91 -19.01 -9.29
C MET A 1 7.26 -17.67 -9.61
N ALA A 2 5.94 -17.62 -9.80
CA ALA A 2 5.25 -16.34 -9.84
C ALA A 2 5.27 -15.75 -8.41
N ILE A 3 5.46 -14.45 -8.29
CA ILE A 3 5.37 -13.76 -6.99
C ILE A 3 3.93 -13.90 -6.51
N PRO A 4 3.66 -14.30 -5.26
CA PRO A 4 2.32 -14.26 -4.71
C PRO A 4 1.78 -12.85 -4.81
N SER A 5 0.60 -12.72 -5.41
CA SER A 5 0.00 -11.43 -5.67
C SER A 5 -1.50 -11.45 -5.45
N PHE A 6 -2.02 -10.30 -5.06
CA PHE A 6 -3.43 -10.03 -4.89
C PHE A 6 -3.82 -8.88 -5.81
N ASN A 7 -4.88 -9.02 -6.61
CA ASN A 7 -5.32 -7.94 -7.47
C ASN A 7 -6.30 -7.04 -6.70
N LEU A 8 -6.10 -5.73 -6.78
CA LEU A 8 -6.99 -4.77 -6.11
C LEU A 8 -8.43 -4.80 -6.69
N SER A 9 -8.64 -5.43 -7.85
CA SER A 9 -9.97 -5.70 -8.41
C SER A 9 -10.75 -6.79 -7.66
N ASP A 10 -10.06 -7.60 -6.85
CA ASP A 10 -10.62 -8.74 -6.12
C ASP A 10 -11.09 -8.34 -4.70
N LEU A 11 -11.10 -7.04 -4.39
CA LEU A 11 -11.66 -6.51 -3.15
C LEU A 11 -13.18 -6.74 -3.09
N THR A 12 -13.69 -7.11 -1.92
CA THR A 12 -15.08 -7.57 -1.74
C THR A 12 -15.86 -6.77 -0.71
N GLY A 13 -15.20 -5.96 0.11
CA GLY A 13 -15.72 -5.36 1.34
C GLY A 13 -15.43 -6.19 2.60
N SER A 14 -15.04 -7.47 2.47
CA SER A 14 -14.60 -8.32 3.58
C SER A 14 -13.07 -8.42 3.71
N ASN A 15 -12.34 -8.22 2.61
CA ASN A 15 -10.88 -8.24 2.55
C ASN A 15 -10.29 -6.85 2.22
N GLY A 16 -11.12 -5.81 2.33
CA GLY A 16 -10.85 -4.44 1.91
C GLY A 16 -11.88 -3.94 0.88
N PHE A 17 -11.74 -2.71 0.41
CA PHE A 17 -12.72 -2.05 -0.46
C PHE A 17 -12.11 -0.93 -1.30
N THR A 18 -12.82 -0.52 -2.35
CA THR A 18 -12.44 0.63 -3.18
C THR A 18 -13.16 1.90 -2.72
N ILE A 19 -12.44 3.01 -2.65
CA ILE A 19 -12.96 4.36 -2.41
C ILE A 19 -12.93 5.13 -3.73
N ASN A 20 -14.11 5.55 -4.21
CA ASN A 20 -14.28 6.18 -5.52
C ASN A 20 -14.37 7.71 -5.41
N GLY A 21 -13.60 8.40 -6.25
CA GLY A 21 -13.65 9.84 -6.47
C GLY A 21 -14.99 10.34 -6.98
N VAL A 22 -15.26 11.64 -6.76
CA VAL A 22 -16.60 12.21 -6.94
C VAL A 22 -16.86 12.70 -8.36
N ALA A 23 -16.01 13.60 -8.85
CA ALA A 23 -16.16 14.29 -10.12
C ALA A 23 -14.92 14.11 -11.03
N PRO A 24 -15.08 14.29 -12.36
CA PRO A 24 -13.96 14.20 -13.28
C PRO A 24 -12.85 15.19 -12.92
N TYR A 25 -11.61 14.71 -12.95
CA TYR A 25 -10.40 15.46 -12.61
C TYR A 25 -10.26 15.87 -11.14
N ASP A 26 -11.04 15.28 -10.22
CA ASP A 26 -10.82 15.46 -8.77
C ASP A 26 -9.46 14.87 -8.36
N THR A 27 -9.00 13.83 -9.05
CA THR A 27 -7.74 13.12 -8.77
C THR A 27 -7.64 12.62 -7.33
N SER A 28 -8.74 12.10 -6.77
CA SER A 28 -8.73 11.52 -5.42
C SER A 28 -7.77 10.33 -5.32
N GLY A 29 -7.11 10.18 -4.17
CA GLY A 29 -6.03 9.20 -4.02
C GLY A 29 -4.70 9.68 -4.61
N TYR A 30 -4.53 10.99 -4.82
CA TYR A 30 -3.23 11.58 -5.15
C TYR A 30 -2.22 11.38 -4.02
N VAL A 31 -2.71 11.58 -2.80
CA VAL A 31 -2.03 11.28 -1.54
C VAL A 31 -3.05 10.66 -0.60
N VAL A 32 -2.62 9.67 0.18
CA VAL A 32 -3.45 8.94 1.16
C VAL A 32 -2.67 8.76 2.45
N SER A 33 -3.38 8.75 3.57
CA SER A 33 -2.81 8.50 4.90
C SER A 33 -3.88 7.92 5.84
N GLY A 34 -3.47 7.13 6.82
CA GLY A 34 -4.22 6.95 8.05
C GLY A 34 -4.38 8.29 8.76
N ALA A 35 -5.47 8.43 9.52
CA ALA A 35 -5.86 9.69 10.15
C ALA A 35 -6.13 9.57 11.66
N GLY A 36 -5.94 8.38 12.23
CA GLY A 36 -6.25 8.07 13.63
C GLY A 36 -7.76 8.10 13.91
N ASP A 37 -8.17 8.08 15.17
CA ASP A 37 -9.56 8.15 15.60
C ASP A 37 -10.01 9.62 15.75
N ILE A 38 -10.36 10.24 14.62
CA ILE A 38 -10.80 11.65 14.56
C ILE A 38 -12.15 11.83 15.24
N ASN A 39 -12.97 10.78 15.22
CA ASN A 39 -14.38 10.87 15.61
C ASN A 39 -14.67 10.32 17.04
N GLY A 40 -13.68 9.66 17.64
CA GLY A 40 -13.69 9.17 19.02
C GLY A 40 -14.46 7.87 19.21
N ASP A 41 -14.59 7.03 18.18
CA ASP A 41 -15.28 5.74 18.27
C ASP A 41 -14.36 4.54 18.50
N GLY A 42 -13.06 4.79 18.58
CA GLY A 42 -11.99 3.83 18.86
C GLY A 42 -11.60 2.99 17.65
N ILE A 43 -11.87 3.48 16.44
CA ILE A 43 -11.50 2.85 15.17
C ILE A 43 -10.74 3.89 14.35
N ASP A 44 -9.70 3.47 13.65
CA ASP A 44 -8.91 4.41 12.84
C ASP A 44 -9.70 4.90 11.62
N ASP A 45 -9.48 6.17 11.29
CA ASP A 45 -10.08 6.86 10.15
C ASP A 45 -9.02 7.09 9.05
N LEU A 46 -9.48 7.47 7.86
CA LEU A 46 -8.64 7.70 6.68
C LEU A 46 -8.71 9.15 6.22
N ILE A 47 -7.62 9.67 5.64
CA ILE A 47 -7.62 10.93 4.90
C ILE A 47 -7.10 10.74 3.46
N ILE A 48 -7.84 11.29 2.50
CA ILE A 48 -7.58 11.18 1.06
C ILE A 48 -7.50 12.57 0.44
N GLY A 49 -6.39 12.87 -0.23
CA GLY A 49 -6.18 14.10 -1.00
C GLY A 49 -6.73 14.02 -2.42
N ALA A 50 -7.40 15.09 -2.85
CA ALA A 50 -7.96 15.27 -4.19
C ALA A 50 -7.71 16.72 -4.67
N PRO A 51 -6.47 17.05 -5.11
CA PRO A 51 -6.08 18.42 -5.45
C PRO A 51 -6.81 19.00 -6.68
N GLY A 52 -7.52 18.16 -7.46
CA GLY A 52 -8.38 18.63 -8.54
C GLY A 52 -7.63 19.03 -9.82
N PHE A 53 -6.58 18.28 -10.19
CA PHE A 53 -5.77 18.61 -11.35
C PHE A 53 -6.50 18.36 -12.67
N THR A 54 -6.69 19.42 -13.44
CA THR A 54 -7.37 19.38 -14.74
C THR A 54 -6.57 18.69 -15.85
N GLY A 55 -5.36 18.19 -15.58
CA GLY A 55 -4.50 17.55 -16.58
C GLY A 55 -4.14 18.46 -17.76
N GLY A 56 -4.12 19.79 -17.55
CA GLY A 56 -3.88 20.77 -18.60
C GLY A 56 -5.06 20.96 -19.57
N ASN A 57 -6.26 20.46 -19.24
CA ASN A 57 -7.47 20.72 -19.99
C ASN A 57 -7.88 22.20 -19.85
N PRO A 58 -7.79 23.03 -20.90
CA PRO A 58 -8.10 24.46 -20.83
C PRO A 58 -9.60 24.74 -20.66
N ASP A 59 -10.46 23.74 -20.85
CA ASP A 59 -11.92 23.84 -20.73
C ASP A 59 -12.44 23.35 -19.36
N ALA A 60 -11.56 22.81 -18.50
CA ALA A 60 -11.93 22.43 -17.13
C ALA A 60 -11.87 23.63 -16.20
N THR A 61 -12.86 23.75 -15.29
CA THR A 61 -12.83 24.77 -14.25
C THR A 61 -11.78 24.41 -13.22
N THR A 62 -10.85 25.32 -12.94
CA THR A 62 -9.89 25.12 -11.85
C THR A 62 -10.64 25.03 -10.53
N THR A 63 -10.28 24.04 -9.71
CA THR A 63 -10.92 23.81 -8.42
C THR A 63 -9.97 24.20 -7.30
N PRO A 64 -10.48 24.51 -6.10
CA PRO A 64 -9.61 24.71 -4.94
C PRO A 64 -8.87 23.47 -4.44
N GLY A 65 -9.21 22.29 -4.96
CA GLY A 65 -8.90 21.01 -4.34
C GLY A 65 -9.83 20.67 -3.17
N THR A 66 -9.87 19.40 -2.80
CA THR A 66 -10.65 18.88 -1.67
C THR A 66 -9.86 17.76 -1.01
N SER A 67 -10.06 17.58 0.28
CA SER A 67 -9.62 16.37 0.99
C SER A 67 -10.84 15.70 1.60
N TYR A 68 -10.76 14.40 1.82
CA TYR A 68 -11.87 13.61 2.36
C TYR A 68 -11.39 12.83 3.56
N VAL A 69 -12.15 12.93 4.65
CA VAL A 69 -12.02 12.02 5.79
C VAL A 69 -13.09 10.95 5.64
N VAL A 70 -12.71 9.68 5.75
CA VAL A 70 -13.62 8.52 5.76
C VAL A 70 -13.47 7.85 7.10
N PHE A 71 -14.59 7.64 7.80
CA PHE A 71 -14.54 7.02 9.12
C PHE A 71 -14.40 5.50 9.05
N GLY A 72 -13.61 4.96 9.98
CA GLY A 72 -13.53 3.54 10.30
C GLY A 72 -14.90 2.95 10.66
N SER A 73 -15.04 1.62 10.52
CA SER A 73 -16.33 0.96 10.80
C SER A 73 -16.21 -0.54 11.06
N GLN A 74 -16.50 -0.93 12.30
CA GLN A 74 -16.78 -2.32 12.70
C GLN A 74 -18.00 -2.94 12.02
N ALA A 75 -18.89 -2.14 11.43
CA ALA A 75 -20.01 -2.66 10.66
C ALA A 75 -19.57 -3.17 9.26
N GLY A 76 -18.30 -2.98 8.91
CA GLY A 76 -17.72 -3.28 7.60
C GLY A 76 -18.04 -2.21 6.56
N PHE A 77 -17.51 -2.43 5.35
CA PHE A 77 -17.62 -1.51 4.23
C PHE A 77 -18.26 -2.19 3.01
N PRO A 78 -18.97 -1.43 2.16
CA PRO A 78 -19.33 -1.95 0.85
C PRO A 78 -18.07 -2.14 0.01
N THR A 79 -18.12 -3.06 -0.97
CA THR A 79 -17.02 -3.25 -1.94
C THR A 79 -16.57 -1.95 -2.61
N ASN A 80 -17.51 -1.05 -2.87
CA ASN A 80 -17.27 0.28 -3.44
C ASN A 80 -17.89 1.33 -2.50
N PHE A 81 -17.04 2.15 -1.89
CA PHE A 81 -17.43 3.31 -1.09
C PHE A 81 -17.32 4.57 -1.93
N GLU A 82 -18.39 5.34 -2.01
CA GLU A 82 -18.47 6.54 -2.85
C GLU A 82 -18.26 7.79 -1.99
N LEU A 83 -17.21 8.57 -2.26
CA LEU A 83 -16.93 9.81 -1.50
C LEU A 83 -18.08 10.84 -1.59
N SER A 84 -18.92 10.74 -2.62
CA SER A 84 -20.12 11.56 -2.77
C SER A 84 -21.21 11.27 -1.72
N THR A 85 -21.07 10.19 -0.96
CA THR A 85 -22.04 9.74 0.06
C THR A 85 -21.69 10.17 1.48
N LEU A 86 -20.56 10.87 1.66
CA LEU A 86 -20.15 11.41 2.94
C LEU A 86 -21.22 12.35 3.52
N ASN A 87 -21.54 12.14 4.78
CA ASN A 87 -22.69 12.80 5.43
C ASN A 87 -22.43 13.25 6.87
N GLY A 88 -21.18 13.17 7.33
CA GLY A 88 -20.77 13.53 8.68
C GLY A 88 -20.88 12.39 9.70
N THR A 89 -21.51 11.27 9.36
CA THR A 89 -21.51 10.06 10.21
C THR A 89 -20.68 8.91 9.64
N ASN A 90 -20.17 9.05 8.42
CA ASN A 90 -19.29 8.09 7.74
C ASN A 90 -18.05 8.82 7.15
N GLY A 91 -17.71 9.97 7.74
CA GLY A 91 -16.71 10.90 7.24
C GLY A 91 -17.31 12.19 6.66
N PHE A 92 -16.44 13.06 6.15
CA PHE A 92 -16.76 14.40 5.67
C PHE A 92 -15.73 14.92 4.65
N ALA A 93 -16.13 15.92 3.86
CA ALA A 93 -15.23 16.60 2.93
C ALA A 93 -14.62 17.88 3.54
N LEU A 94 -13.38 18.17 3.20
CA LEU A 94 -12.61 19.36 3.55
C LEU A 94 -12.39 20.19 2.28
N ASN A 95 -13.19 21.24 2.11
CA ASN A 95 -13.17 22.03 0.88
C ASN A 95 -12.06 23.09 0.93
N GLY A 96 -11.22 23.12 -0.11
CA GLY A 96 -10.23 24.17 -0.31
C GLY A 96 -10.84 25.57 -0.49
N ILE A 97 -10.01 26.60 -0.34
CA ILE A 97 -10.45 27.99 -0.23
C ILE A 97 -10.54 28.69 -1.60
N ALA A 98 -9.42 28.83 -2.31
CA ALA A 98 -9.38 29.49 -3.61
C ALA A 98 -8.99 28.50 -4.72
N ALA A 99 -9.48 28.75 -5.93
CA ALA A 99 -9.15 27.92 -7.07
C ALA A 99 -7.64 27.96 -7.36
N ASP A 100 -7.08 26.84 -7.78
CA ASP A 100 -5.65 26.65 -8.06
C ASP A 100 -4.73 26.54 -6.82
N ASP A 101 -5.26 26.69 -5.58
CA ASP A 101 -4.48 26.49 -4.35
C ASP A 101 -3.93 25.05 -4.19
N ALA A 102 -4.50 24.09 -4.94
CA ALA A 102 -4.19 22.66 -4.88
C ALA A 102 -4.30 22.06 -3.46
N THR A 103 -5.37 22.41 -2.74
CA THR A 103 -5.66 21.83 -1.42
C THR A 103 -5.77 20.31 -1.50
N GLY A 104 -5.07 19.59 -0.63
CA GLY A 104 -5.05 18.13 -0.63
C GLY A 104 -3.99 17.53 -1.56
N LEU A 105 -2.99 18.31 -1.96
CA LEU A 105 -1.77 17.78 -2.59
C LEU A 105 -0.94 16.95 -1.61
N SER A 106 -1.00 17.30 -0.33
CA SER A 106 -0.40 16.58 0.79
C SER A 106 -1.43 16.51 1.92
N VAL A 107 -1.56 15.34 2.55
CA VAL A 107 -2.45 15.09 3.70
C VAL A 107 -1.77 14.13 4.66
N SER A 108 -2.10 14.22 5.94
CA SER A 108 -1.65 13.26 6.95
C SER A 108 -2.58 13.32 8.17
N GLY A 109 -2.67 12.21 8.92
CA GLY A 109 -3.02 12.28 10.34
C GLY A 109 -2.02 13.16 11.09
N ALA A 110 -2.48 13.86 12.11
CA ALA A 110 -1.68 14.80 12.90
C ALA A 110 -1.54 14.38 14.38
N GLY A 111 -2.26 13.34 14.83
CA GLY A 111 -2.38 13.01 16.25
C GLY A 111 -3.21 14.06 17.01
N ASP A 112 -3.22 14.01 18.33
CA ASP A 112 -3.96 14.95 19.19
C ASP A 112 -3.13 16.21 19.48
N VAL A 113 -3.01 17.09 18.49
CA VAL A 113 -2.17 18.30 18.60
C VAL A 113 -2.74 19.33 19.58
N ASN A 114 -4.03 19.20 19.91
CA ASN A 114 -4.74 20.15 20.74
C ASN A 114 -5.04 19.63 22.16
N GLY A 115 -4.75 18.37 22.44
CA GLY A 115 -4.87 17.73 23.75
C GLY A 115 -6.31 17.48 24.19
N ASP A 116 -7.25 17.31 23.26
CA ASP A 116 -8.66 17.03 23.57
C ASP A 116 -9.05 15.54 23.48
N GLY A 117 -8.09 14.69 23.11
CA GLY A 117 -8.18 13.25 23.07
C GLY A 117 -8.79 12.67 21.79
N PHE A 118 -8.84 13.45 20.72
CA PHE A 118 -9.22 13.00 19.38
C PHE A 118 -8.08 13.29 18.42
N ASP A 119 -7.88 12.41 17.45
CA ASP A 119 -6.85 12.66 16.45
C ASP A 119 -7.26 13.78 15.49
N ASP A 120 -6.28 14.58 15.10
CA ASP A 120 -6.43 15.72 14.20
C ASP A 120 -5.88 15.36 12.81
N VAL A 121 -6.15 16.20 11.81
CA VAL A 121 -5.58 16.04 10.45
C VAL A 121 -4.94 17.31 9.95
N ILE A 122 -3.91 17.16 9.12
CA ILE A 122 -3.20 18.25 8.45
C ILE A 122 -3.28 18.11 6.92
N ILE A 123 -3.50 19.23 6.24
CA ILE A 123 -3.69 19.32 4.79
C ILE A 123 -2.83 20.45 4.23
N GLY A 124 -2.03 20.17 3.20
CA GLY A 124 -1.26 21.19 2.47
C GLY A 124 -1.99 21.75 1.25
N ALA A 125 -1.72 23.03 0.96
CA ALA A 125 -2.13 23.75 -0.23
C ALA A 125 -0.97 24.63 -0.71
N ILE A 126 -0.14 24.06 -1.57
CA ILE A 126 1.18 24.61 -1.92
C ILE A 126 1.12 25.94 -2.67
N TYR A 127 0.04 26.16 -3.42
CA TYR A 127 -0.16 27.36 -4.25
C TYR A 127 -1.11 28.35 -3.60
N ALA A 128 -1.44 28.17 -2.31
CA ALA A 128 -2.22 29.16 -1.60
C ALA A 128 -1.43 30.48 -1.50
N ASP A 129 -2.19 31.59 -1.54
CA ASP A 129 -1.65 32.96 -1.52
C ASP A 129 -1.87 33.67 -0.16
N PRO A 130 -1.39 33.14 0.99
CA PRO A 130 -1.65 33.75 2.28
C PRO A 130 -1.08 35.15 2.34
N ASN A 131 -1.83 36.06 2.98
CA ASN A 131 -1.45 37.47 3.10
C ASN A 131 -1.18 38.18 1.75
N GLY A 132 -1.63 37.62 0.63
CA GLY A 132 -1.40 38.13 -0.73
C GLY A 132 0.01 37.86 -1.28
N LEU A 133 0.73 36.89 -0.70
CA LEU A 133 2.02 36.43 -1.17
C LEU A 133 1.81 35.25 -2.12
N ILE A 134 2.16 35.43 -3.39
CA ILE A 134 1.90 34.45 -4.44
C ILE A 134 2.66 33.15 -4.15
N ASP A 135 1.96 32.02 -4.15
CA ASP A 135 2.54 30.67 -3.94
C ASP A 135 3.40 30.57 -2.67
N ALA A 136 3.08 31.36 -1.64
CA ALA A 136 3.76 31.20 -0.35
C ALA A 136 3.35 29.90 0.35
N GLY A 137 2.17 29.37 0.01
CA GLY A 137 1.64 28.12 0.50
C GLY A 137 1.02 28.23 1.89
N SER A 138 0.03 27.38 2.14
CA SER A 138 -0.65 27.26 3.42
C SER A 138 -0.82 25.79 3.79
N SER A 139 -0.92 25.53 5.08
CA SER A 139 -1.40 24.25 5.61
C SER A 139 -2.56 24.50 6.57
N TYR A 140 -3.44 23.51 6.68
CA TYR A 140 -4.65 23.58 7.47
C TYR A 140 -4.69 22.41 8.42
N VAL A 141 -4.85 22.69 9.70
CA VAL A 141 -5.10 21.67 10.72
C VAL A 141 -6.58 21.70 11.03
N VAL A 142 -7.23 20.55 11.01
CA VAL A 142 -8.64 20.40 11.37
C VAL A 142 -8.71 19.49 12.58
N PHE A 143 -9.34 19.97 13.65
CA PHE A 143 -9.40 19.21 14.88
C PHE A 143 -10.44 18.09 14.83
N GLY A 144 -10.07 16.94 15.39
CA GLY A 144 -10.97 15.86 15.76
C GLY A 144 -11.99 16.32 16.79
N ALA A 145 -13.05 15.53 16.92
CA ALA A 145 -14.10 15.78 17.87
C ALA A 145 -15.02 14.57 17.97
N GLN A 146 -15.59 14.38 19.16
CA GLN A 146 -16.67 13.42 19.35
C GLN A 146 -17.77 13.58 18.27
N ALA A 147 -18.07 12.46 17.58
CA ALA A 147 -19.01 12.32 16.48
C ALA A 147 -20.12 13.39 16.39
N GLY A 148 -20.19 14.06 15.25
CA GLY A 148 -21.16 15.13 14.98
C GLY A 148 -20.76 16.07 13.83
N PHE A 149 -19.87 15.62 12.94
CA PHE A 149 -19.34 16.42 11.86
C PHE A 149 -20.41 16.82 10.85
N ALA A 150 -20.22 17.98 10.23
CA ALA A 150 -21.00 18.32 9.05
C ALA A 150 -20.50 17.46 7.86
N PRO A 151 -21.34 17.16 6.86
CA PRO A 151 -20.90 16.47 5.64
C PRO A 151 -19.71 17.13 4.93
N SER A 152 -19.53 18.43 5.14
CA SER A 152 -18.41 19.19 4.60
C SER A 152 -18.02 20.34 5.53
N ILE A 153 -16.72 20.59 5.63
CA ILE A 153 -16.12 21.73 6.32
C ILE A 153 -15.41 22.59 5.27
N ASP A 154 -15.61 23.90 5.35
CA ASP A 154 -14.89 24.87 4.54
C ASP A 154 -13.66 25.34 5.32
N LEU A 155 -12.46 25.14 4.78
CA LEU A 155 -11.20 25.47 5.46
C LEU A 155 -11.07 26.96 5.75
N ALA A 156 -11.81 27.84 5.05
CA ALA A 156 -11.86 29.26 5.38
C ALA A 156 -12.57 29.57 6.72
N THR A 157 -13.22 28.58 7.33
CA THR A 157 -13.99 28.73 8.58
C THR A 157 -13.21 28.33 9.83
N LEU A 158 -11.98 27.86 9.68
CA LEU A 158 -11.08 27.54 10.79
C LEU A 158 -10.83 28.78 11.66
N ASN A 159 -10.89 28.60 12.98
CA ASN A 159 -10.94 29.71 13.92
C ASN A 159 -10.18 29.51 15.24
N GLY A 160 -9.39 28.44 15.34
CA GLY A 160 -8.64 28.05 16.53
C GLY A 160 -9.41 27.14 17.49
N ILE A 161 -10.72 26.93 17.28
CA ILE A 161 -11.54 25.98 18.05
C ILE A 161 -11.80 24.70 17.26
N ASN A 162 -11.91 24.78 15.94
CA ASN A 162 -12.17 23.66 15.03
C ASN A 162 -10.97 23.36 14.11
N GLY A 163 -9.79 23.83 14.50
CA GLY A 163 -8.59 23.86 13.68
C GLY A 163 -8.11 25.27 13.35
N PHE A 164 -6.98 25.37 12.65
CA PHE A 164 -6.28 26.61 12.35
C PHE A 164 -5.48 26.54 11.05
N THR A 165 -5.06 27.70 10.54
CA THR A 165 -4.24 27.82 9.33
C THR A 165 -2.78 28.15 9.68
N ILE A 166 -1.84 27.44 9.05
CA ILE A 166 -0.41 27.73 9.09
C ILE A 166 -0.02 28.36 7.74
N ASN A 167 0.59 29.55 7.77
CA ASN A 167 0.88 30.33 6.56
C ASN A 167 2.37 30.49 6.29
N GLY A 168 2.74 30.30 5.02
CA GLY A 168 4.04 30.68 4.49
C GLY A 168 4.22 32.20 4.50
N ILE A 169 5.48 32.63 4.42
CA ILE A 169 5.86 34.03 4.69
C ILE A 169 6.60 34.71 3.55
N ALA A 170 7.09 33.97 2.55
CA ALA A 170 7.63 34.55 1.32
C ALA A 170 7.01 33.90 0.08
N ALA A 171 6.92 34.69 -0.98
CA ALA A 171 6.30 34.27 -2.24
C ALA A 171 7.17 33.18 -2.91
N GLY A 172 6.53 32.09 -3.33
CA GLY A 172 7.18 30.94 -3.94
C GLY A 172 7.87 29.99 -2.96
N ASP A 173 7.69 30.14 -1.64
CA ASP A 173 8.23 29.16 -0.67
C ASP A 173 7.51 27.80 -0.76
N GLU A 174 6.26 27.78 -1.27
CA GLU A 174 5.45 26.57 -1.47
C GLU A 174 5.25 25.74 -0.18
N LEU A 175 4.98 26.41 0.95
CA LEU A 175 4.66 25.75 2.22
C LEU A 175 3.47 24.79 2.06
N GLY A 176 3.59 23.60 2.66
CA GLY A 176 2.59 22.54 2.57
C GLY A 176 2.89 21.56 1.45
N ARG A 177 4.11 21.58 0.88
CA ARG A 177 4.55 20.61 -0.14
C ARG A 177 4.47 19.18 0.35
N SER A 178 4.77 19.01 1.62
CA SER A 178 4.63 17.79 2.40
C SER A 178 4.16 18.20 3.80
N VAL A 179 3.32 17.38 4.42
CA VAL A 179 2.80 17.58 5.78
C VAL A 179 2.76 16.24 6.48
N SER A 180 3.02 16.23 7.78
CA SER A 180 2.87 15.04 8.63
C SER A 180 2.64 15.43 10.09
N GLY A 181 2.02 14.55 10.87
CA GLY A 181 2.23 14.55 12.32
C GLY A 181 3.70 14.29 12.62
N ALA A 182 4.21 14.86 13.70
CA ALA A 182 5.60 14.72 14.13
C ALA A 182 5.77 13.81 15.35
N GLY A 183 4.67 13.37 15.98
CA GLY A 183 4.72 12.80 17.33
C GLY A 183 5.07 13.87 18.37
N ASP A 184 5.40 13.46 19.59
CA ASP A 184 5.80 14.35 20.69
C ASP A 184 7.32 14.57 20.69
N ILE A 185 7.79 15.43 19.77
CA ILE A 185 9.23 15.64 19.60
C ILE A 185 9.85 16.49 20.71
N ASN A 186 9.03 17.12 21.54
CA ASN A 186 9.46 18.02 22.60
C ASN A 186 9.24 17.43 24.02
N GLY A 187 8.57 16.28 24.11
CA GLY A 187 8.35 15.51 25.33
C GLY A 187 7.32 16.14 26.29
N ASP A 188 6.34 16.89 25.78
CA ASP A 188 5.28 17.50 26.58
C ASP A 188 3.96 16.72 26.61
N GLY A 189 3.90 15.62 25.86
CA GLY A 189 2.80 14.67 25.77
C GLY A 189 1.69 15.07 24.80
N LEU A 190 1.95 16.02 23.90
CA LEU A 190 1.06 16.39 22.80
C LEU A 190 1.74 16.12 21.47
N ASP A 191 0.94 15.74 20.47
CA ASP A 191 1.47 15.56 19.12
C ASP A 191 1.85 16.90 18.49
N ASP A 192 2.99 16.92 17.81
CA ASP A 192 3.52 18.04 17.08
C ASP A 192 3.28 17.88 15.56
N LEU A 193 3.59 18.91 14.78
CA LEU A 193 3.39 18.91 13.33
C LEU A 193 4.69 19.23 12.59
N ILE A 194 4.90 18.64 11.41
CA ILE A 194 5.97 19.01 10.49
C ILE A 194 5.41 19.37 9.10
N ILE A 195 5.91 20.48 8.54
CA ILE A 195 5.48 21.02 7.25
C ILE A 195 6.69 21.37 6.39
N GLY A 196 6.75 20.85 5.16
CA GLY A 196 7.77 21.18 4.17
C GLY A 196 7.44 22.39 3.31
N ALA A 197 8.46 23.21 3.01
CA ALA A 197 8.45 24.31 2.06
C ALA A 197 9.68 24.18 1.15
N VAL A 198 9.51 23.42 0.08
CA VAL A 198 10.61 22.90 -0.75
C VAL A 198 11.40 24.00 -1.48
N SER A 199 10.71 25.09 -1.84
CA SER A 199 11.25 26.19 -2.64
C SER A 199 11.67 27.39 -1.76
N ALA A 200 11.68 27.20 -0.44
CA ALA A 200 12.10 28.23 0.50
C ALA A 200 13.61 28.51 0.41
N ASN A 201 13.99 29.75 0.73
CA ASN A 201 15.33 30.28 0.48
C ASN A 201 16.08 30.67 1.78
N PRO A 202 16.38 29.71 2.68
CA PRO A 202 17.02 29.98 3.97
C PRO A 202 18.40 30.62 3.74
N ASP A 203 18.70 31.67 4.52
CA ASP A 203 19.93 32.46 4.40
C ASP A 203 20.25 32.98 2.97
N GLY A 204 19.23 33.03 2.09
CA GLY A 204 19.36 33.43 0.70
C GLY A 204 19.94 32.37 -0.23
N LEU A 205 20.00 31.11 0.21
CA LEU A 205 20.33 29.96 -0.62
C LEU A 205 19.11 29.59 -1.47
N GLN A 206 19.26 29.64 -2.78
CA GLN A 206 18.14 29.40 -3.68
C GLN A 206 17.63 27.96 -3.57
N ASP A 207 16.33 27.76 -3.33
CA ASP A 207 15.66 26.45 -3.34
C ASP A 207 16.36 25.40 -2.45
N ALA A 208 17.04 25.85 -1.37
CA ALA A 208 17.63 24.94 -0.40
C ALA A 208 16.55 24.21 0.42
N GLY A 209 15.36 24.80 0.49
CA GLY A 209 14.19 24.27 1.17
C GLY A 209 14.24 24.49 2.69
N GLN A 210 13.06 24.53 3.30
CA GLN A 210 12.89 24.59 4.75
C GLN A 210 11.79 23.63 5.18
N SER A 211 11.89 23.17 6.42
CA SER A 211 10.78 22.53 7.14
C SER A 211 10.43 23.34 8.38
N TYR A 212 9.19 23.23 8.84
CA TYR A 212 8.69 23.95 9.99
C TYR A 212 8.04 22.96 10.94
N VAL A 213 8.44 23.01 12.19
CA VAL A 213 7.81 22.25 13.26
C VAL A 213 6.91 23.19 14.06
N VAL A 214 5.67 22.77 14.30
CA VAL A 214 4.71 23.49 15.16
C VAL A 214 4.38 22.58 16.33
N PHE A 215 4.58 23.07 17.56
CA PHE A 215 4.29 22.24 18.73
C PHE A 215 2.80 22.16 19.04
N GLY A 216 2.38 21.01 19.55
CA GLY A 216 1.07 20.77 20.14
C GLY A 216 0.78 21.76 21.27
N PHE A 217 -0.49 22.13 21.44
CA PHE A 217 -0.85 23.15 22.43
C PHE A 217 -2.28 23.07 22.97
N ASN A 218 -2.39 22.66 24.23
CA ASN A 218 -3.67 22.48 24.93
C ASN A 218 -4.35 23.76 25.48
N ASN A 219 -3.76 24.95 25.28
CA ASN A 219 -4.41 26.21 25.70
C ASN A 219 -5.12 26.94 24.55
N GLY A 220 -5.27 26.25 23.41
CA GLY A 220 -5.98 26.72 22.23
C GLY A 220 -5.08 27.45 21.24
N PHE A 221 -5.25 27.10 19.96
CA PHE A 221 -4.52 27.69 18.86
C PHE A 221 -5.14 29.02 18.39
N PRO A 222 -4.36 29.94 17.81
CA PRO A 222 -4.91 31.06 17.07
C PRO A 222 -5.65 30.55 15.82
N SER A 223 -6.55 31.35 15.24
CA SER A 223 -7.16 30.98 13.95
C SER A 223 -6.15 30.88 12.80
N SER A 224 -5.02 31.58 12.93
CA SER A 224 -3.93 31.54 11.97
C SER A 224 -2.59 31.79 12.67
N LEU A 225 -1.59 31.03 12.25
CA LEU A 225 -0.18 31.11 12.65
C LEU A 225 0.66 31.38 11.40
N ASN A 226 1.59 32.33 11.44
CA ASN A 226 2.60 32.43 10.39
C ASN A 226 3.87 31.72 10.86
N VAL A 227 4.57 31.04 9.96
CA VAL A 227 5.79 30.29 10.34
C VAL A 227 6.92 31.20 10.86
N SER A 228 6.87 32.51 10.59
CA SER A 228 7.77 33.51 11.19
C SER A 228 7.55 33.74 12.69
N ASP A 229 6.41 33.31 13.22
CA ASP A 229 6.05 33.48 14.63
C ASP A 229 6.60 32.34 15.50
N LEU A 230 7.28 31.35 14.89
CA LEU A 230 7.95 30.25 15.59
C LEU A 230 9.20 30.77 16.33
N ASP A 231 9.30 30.44 17.62
CA ASP A 231 10.30 31.03 18.53
C ASP A 231 11.07 30.02 19.40
N GLY A 232 10.93 28.73 19.11
CA GLY A 232 11.49 27.62 19.89
C GLY A 232 10.63 27.17 21.07
N ASN A 233 9.58 27.92 21.45
CA ASN A 233 8.60 27.49 22.48
C ASN A 233 7.26 27.05 21.89
N ASN A 234 6.97 27.42 20.64
CA ASN A 234 5.74 27.06 19.91
C ASN A 234 6.06 26.32 18.61
N GLY A 235 7.30 25.85 18.47
CA GLY A 235 7.86 25.27 17.26
C GLY A 235 9.11 26.02 16.79
N PHE A 236 9.70 25.55 15.68
CA PHE A 236 10.95 26.07 15.13
C PHE A 236 11.09 25.78 13.64
N THR A 237 12.04 26.45 12.99
CA THR A 237 12.36 26.24 11.58
C THR A 237 13.57 25.32 11.42
N ILE A 238 13.57 24.49 10.38
CA ILE A 238 14.67 23.63 9.98
C ILE A 238 15.15 24.09 8.60
N ASP A 239 16.39 24.55 8.52
CA ASP A 239 16.97 25.15 7.32
C ASP A 239 17.77 24.12 6.51
N GLY A 240 17.48 24.04 5.20
CA GLY A 240 18.28 23.33 4.21
C GLY A 240 19.73 23.83 4.12
N ILE A 241 20.60 23.04 3.48
CA ILE A 241 22.06 23.22 3.55
C ILE A 241 22.62 23.96 2.33
N ALA A 242 22.28 23.54 1.11
CA ALA A 242 22.84 24.06 -0.13
C ALA A 242 21.75 24.42 -1.16
N GLU A 243 22.13 25.24 -2.14
CA GLU A 243 21.21 25.65 -3.22
C GLU A 243 20.71 24.43 -4.01
N GLU A 244 19.42 24.42 -4.36
CA GLU A 244 18.74 23.35 -5.11
C GLU A 244 18.68 21.99 -4.38
N ASP A 245 19.02 21.91 -3.08
CA ASP A 245 18.85 20.68 -2.29
C ASP A 245 17.36 20.30 -2.16
N GLU A 246 16.47 21.30 -2.14
CA GLU A 246 15.02 21.13 -2.05
C GLU A 246 14.60 20.29 -0.81
N SER A 247 15.18 20.63 0.35
CA SER A 247 14.83 20.01 1.64
C SER A 247 13.36 20.24 2.00
N GLY A 248 12.72 19.23 2.58
CA GLY A 248 11.29 19.28 2.92
C GLY A 248 10.38 18.86 1.77
N VAL A 249 10.92 18.27 0.69
CA VAL A 249 10.10 17.66 -0.37
C VAL A 249 9.21 16.52 0.17
N SER A 250 9.69 15.83 1.21
CA SER A 250 9.01 14.76 1.96
C SER A 250 9.41 14.91 3.43
N VAL A 251 8.43 14.79 4.33
CA VAL A 251 8.62 14.88 5.80
C VAL A 251 7.75 13.82 6.46
N SER A 252 8.19 13.31 7.61
CA SER A 252 7.44 12.35 8.42
C SER A 252 7.93 12.44 9.87
N ALA A 253 7.07 12.06 10.82
CA ALA A 253 7.55 11.51 12.08
C ALA A 253 8.49 10.33 11.79
N ALA A 254 9.54 10.17 12.60
CA ALA A 254 10.44 9.04 12.53
C ALA A 254 10.19 8.01 13.65
N GLY A 255 9.37 8.36 14.66
CA GLY A 255 9.32 7.61 15.92
C GLY A 255 10.60 7.81 16.74
N ASP A 256 10.79 7.02 17.79
CA ASP A 256 12.00 7.07 18.63
C ASP A 256 13.10 6.20 18.02
N VAL A 257 13.85 6.76 17.06
CA VAL A 257 14.89 6.00 16.35
C VAL A 257 16.18 5.85 17.14
N ASN A 258 16.33 6.63 18.23
CA ASN A 258 17.54 6.65 19.06
C ASN A 258 17.35 5.98 20.43
N GLY A 259 16.14 5.53 20.75
CA GLY A 259 15.79 4.78 21.94
C GLY A 259 15.78 5.61 23.24
N ASP A 260 15.56 6.93 23.16
CA ASP A 260 15.50 7.82 24.32
C ASP A 260 14.07 8.12 24.83
N GLY A 261 13.07 7.62 24.12
CA GLY A 261 11.65 7.71 24.41
C GLY A 261 11.00 9.02 23.96
N ILE A 262 11.62 9.74 23.02
CA ILE A 262 11.09 10.96 22.42
C ILE A 262 11.03 10.75 20.91
N ASP A 263 9.94 11.21 20.28
CA ASP A 263 9.80 11.08 18.84
C ASP A 263 10.81 11.95 18.09
N ASP A 264 11.34 11.39 17.00
CA ASP A 264 12.29 12.03 16.11
C ASP A 264 11.61 12.42 14.79
N LEU A 265 12.32 13.17 13.95
CA LEU A 265 11.84 13.61 12.63
C LEU A 265 12.72 13.07 11.51
N ILE A 266 12.12 12.81 10.36
CA ILE A 266 12.85 12.55 9.11
C ILE A 266 12.42 13.50 7.99
N ILE A 267 13.41 14.04 7.27
CA ILE A 267 13.23 15.04 6.22
C ILE A 267 14.02 14.61 4.99
N GLY A 268 13.39 14.59 3.81
CA GLY A 268 14.04 14.29 2.54
C GLY A 268 14.43 15.54 1.74
N ALA A 269 15.52 15.43 0.99
CA ALA A 269 16.03 16.41 0.03
C ALA A 269 16.52 15.68 -1.23
N TYR A 270 15.71 15.64 -2.29
CA TYR A 270 16.03 14.86 -3.48
C TYR A 270 17.12 15.49 -4.36
N GLY A 271 17.27 16.82 -4.27
CA GLY A 271 18.25 17.59 -5.03
C GLY A 271 19.66 17.54 -4.45
N ALA A 272 19.80 17.07 -3.21
CA ALA A 272 21.07 17.04 -2.52
C ALA A 272 22.12 16.15 -3.19
N ASP A 273 23.38 16.60 -3.13
CA ASP A 273 24.53 15.99 -3.78
C ASP A 273 25.53 15.38 -2.76
N PRO A 274 25.12 14.43 -1.89
CA PRO A 274 26.03 13.87 -0.89
C PRO A 274 27.22 13.20 -1.57
N ASN A 275 28.39 13.35 -0.94
CA ASN A 275 29.65 12.79 -1.45
C ASN A 275 30.03 13.25 -2.89
N GLY A 276 29.37 14.31 -3.41
CA GLY A 276 29.59 14.84 -4.76
C GLY A 276 28.86 14.08 -5.87
N GLU A 277 27.93 13.19 -5.52
CA GLU A 277 27.09 12.44 -6.47
C GLU A 277 25.81 13.24 -6.73
N SER A 278 25.62 13.69 -7.99
CA SER A 278 24.56 14.66 -8.27
C SER A 278 23.17 14.07 -8.11
N LYS A 279 22.30 14.71 -7.33
CA LYS A 279 20.93 14.26 -7.04
C LYS A 279 20.86 12.80 -6.59
N ALA A 280 21.89 12.34 -5.87
CA ALA A 280 21.80 11.06 -5.17
C ALA A 280 20.71 11.10 -4.09
N GLY A 281 20.35 12.32 -3.65
CA GLY A 281 19.38 12.57 -2.60
C GLY A 281 20.01 12.38 -1.22
N GLN A 282 19.55 13.15 -0.25
CA GLN A 282 19.94 13.03 1.13
C GLN A 282 18.69 13.13 2.00
N SER A 283 18.65 12.35 3.07
CA SER A 283 17.67 12.47 4.13
C SER A 283 18.34 12.90 5.42
N TYR A 284 17.57 13.49 6.33
CA TYR A 284 18.05 14.02 7.59
C TYR A 284 17.16 13.54 8.71
N VAL A 285 17.78 12.99 9.75
CA VAL A 285 17.09 12.65 10.99
C VAL A 285 17.43 13.75 12.00
N VAL A 286 16.41 14.33 12.62
CA VAL A 286 16.56 15.31 13.71
C VAL A 286 15.99 14.69 14.97
N PHE A 287 16.81 14.61 16.02
CA PHE A 287 16.35 13.99 17.26
C PHE A 287 15.44 14.91 18.08
N GLY A 288 14.41 14.32 18.66
CA GLY A 288 13.54 14.88 19.68
C GLY A 288 14.30 15.33 20.92
N SER A 289 13.74 16.25 21.69
CA SER A 289 14.41 16.79 22.88
C SER A 289 13.49 17.49 23.87
N THR A 290 13.48 16.97 25.10
CA THR A 290 12.92 17.67 26.28
C THR A 290 13.74 18.90 26.72
N GLY A 291 14.92 19.10 26.13
CA GLY A 291 15.76 20.28 26.36
C GLY A 291 15.25 21.55 25.67
N GLY A 292 14.25 21.41 24.79
CA GLY A 292 13.71 22.45 23.93
C GLY A 292 14.59 22.74 22.72
N PHE A 293 14.02 23.48 21.77
CA PHE A 293 14.64 23.77 20.48
C PHE A 293 14.98 25.27 20.35
N ALA A 294 16.05 25.56 19.60
CA ALA A 294 16.29 26.93 19.15
C ALA A 294 15.24 27.33 18.09
N PRO A 295 14.95 28.63 17.90
CA PRO A 295 13.99 29.07 16.88
C PRO A 295 14.31 28.60 15.44
N SER A 296 15.59 28.34 15.14
CA SER A 296 16.01 27.74 13.88
C SER A 296 17.14 26.73 14.13
N LEU A 297 17.10 25.64 13.37
CA LEU A 297 18.08 24.57 13.29
C LEU A 297 18.55 24.44 11.84
N ASN A 298 19.83 24.62 11.57
CA ASN A 298 20.38 24.34 10.23
C ASN A 298 20.85 22.89 10.16
N LEU A 299 20.42 22.14 9.14
CA LEU A 299 20.72 20.71 9.00
C LEU A 299 22.22 20.37 8.95
N SER A 300 23.09 21.34 8.63
CA SER A 300 24.55 21.13 8.66
C SER A 300 25.15 20.95 10.06
N VAL A 301 24.37 21.19 11.13
CA VAL A 301 24.82 21.03 12.52
C VAL A 301 24.59 19.63 13.09
N LEU A 302 23.98 18.73 12.32
CA LEU A 302 23.76 17.35 12.72
C LEU A 302 25.11 16.62 12.90
N ASP A 303 25.29 16.00 14.06
CA ASP A 303 26.60 15.42 14.45
C ASP A 303 26.55 14.01 15.04
N GLY A 304 25.37 13.38 15.01
CA GLY A 304 25.08 12.08 15.62
C GLY A 304 24.57 12.17 17.05
N THR A 305 24.60 13.36 17.69
CA THR A 305 24.05 13.57 19.05
C THR A 305 22.74 14.36 19.08
N ASN A 306 22.40 15.02 17.97
CA ASN A 306 21.20 15.83 17.76
C ASN A 306 20.46 15.42 16.46
N GLY A 307 20.80 14.25 15.93
CA GLY A 307 20.41 13.76 14.62
C GLY A 307 21.60 13.52 13.70
N PHE A 308 21.34 13.05 12.49
CA PHE A 308 22.36 12.64 11.52
C PHE A 308 21.86 12.73 10.07
N THR A 309 22.78 12.70 9.10
CA THR A 309 22.43 12.63 7.67
C THR A 309 22.44 11.20 7.17
N ILE A 310 21.56 10.90 6.22
CA ILE A 310 21.49 9.64 5.47
C ILE A 310 21.79 9.96 4.01
N ASP A 311 22.95 9.53 3.54
CA ASP A 311 23.47 9.87 2.22
C ASP A 311 23.04 8.83 1.18
N GLY A 312 22.42 9.32 0.08
CA GLY A 312 22.21 8.56 -1.15
C GLY A 312 23.52 8.02 -1.75
N ILE A 313 23.38 7.02 -2.62
CA ILE A 313 24.53 6.23 -3.10
C ILE A 313 25.07 6.74 -4.43
N ALA A 314 24.23 6.83 -5.47
CA ALA A 314 24.65 7.13 -6.83
C ALA A 314 23.89 8.31 -7.45
N GLU A 315 24.49 8.92 -8.47
CA GLU A 315 23.90 10.03 -9.24
C GLU A 315 22.49 9.69 -9.73
N GLY A 316 21.52 10.52 -9.36
CA GLY A 316 20.12 10.38 -9.79
C GLY A 316 19.32 9.31 -9.06
N ASP A 317 19.80 8.77 -7.93
CA ASP A 317 19.02 7.82 -7.10
C ASP A 317 17.80 8.49 -6.45
N PHE A 318 17.85 9.81 -6.18
CA PHE A 318 16.80 10.60 -5.52
C PHE A 318 16.34 10.00 -4.18
N SER A 319 17.29 9.63 -3.31
CA SER A 319 17.03 9.03 -1.99
C SER A 319 16.42 10.07 -1.03
N SER A 320 15.10 10.25 -1.08
CA SER A 320 14.44 11.36 -0.35
C SER A 320 12.98 11.13 0.01
N GLN A 321 12.33 10.07 -0.49
CA GLN A 321 10.96 9.78 -0.05
C GLN A 321 11.05 9.10 1.30
N VAL A 322 10.53 9.70 2.37
CA VAL A 322 10.78 9.24 3.74
C VAL A 322 9.49 8.92 4.49
N SER A 323 9.57 7.94 5.40
CA SER A 323 8.51 7.62 6.36
C SER A 323 9.12 6.87 7.55
N ALA A 324 8.43 6.87 8.70
CA ALA A 324 8.68 5.89 9.74
C ALA A 324 8.39 4.48 9.20
N ALA A 325 9.20 3.51 9.58
CA ALA A 325 8.97 2.09 9.29
C ALA A 325 8.31 1.36 10.47
N GLY A 326 8.33 1.94 11.67
CA GLY A 326 8.04 1.20 12.91
C GLY A 326 9.20 0.27 13.29
N ASP A 327 9.00 -0.61 14.26
CA ASP A 327 9.99 -1.60 14.70
C ASP A 327 9.90 -2.86 13.81
N ILE A 328 10.51 -2.81 12.64
CA ILE A 328 10.42 -3.90 11.65
C ILE A 328 11.31 -5.09 11.97
N ASN A 329 12.23 -4.92 12.93
CA ASN A 329 13.18 -5.95 13.33
C ASN A 329 12.87 -6.54 14.73
N GLY A 330 11.89 -5.97 15.44
CA GLY A 330 11.37 -6.45 16.70
C GLY A 330 12.26 -6.20 17.92
N ASP A 331 13.13 -5.19 17.88
CA ASP A 331 14.02 -4.81 18.98
C ASP A 331 13.47 -3.72 19.91
N GLY A 332 12.31 -3.15 19.55
CA GLY A 332 11.56 -2.14 20.29
C GLY A 332 12.02 -0.70 20.03
N ILE A 333 12.76 -0.45 18.95
CA ILE A 333 13.19 0.88 18.51
C ILE A 333 12.65 1.12 17.11
N ASP A 334 12.16 2.32 16.83
CA ASP A 334 11.59 2.63 15.53
C ASP A 334 12.67 2.68 14.44
N ASP A 335 12.35 2.09 13.29
CA ASP A 335 13.17 2.07 12.10
C ASP A 335 12.68 3.10 11.06
N LEU A 336 13.49 3.34 10.04
CA LEU A 336 13.23 4.33 8.98
C LEU A 336 13.17 3.67 7.62
N ILE A 337 12.28 4.14 6.73
CA ILE A 337 12.27 3.75 5.32
C ILE A 337 12.51 4.96 4.40
N ILE A 338 13.41 4.79 3.43
CA ILE A 338 13.81 5.80 2.46
C ILE A 338 13.68 5.24 1.04
N GLY A 339 12.81 5.82 0.23
CA GLY A 339 12.66 5.54 -1.19
C GLY A 339 13.67 6.31 -2.05
N ALA A 340 14.39 5.57 -2.89
CA ALA A 340 15.29 6.04 -3.93
C ALA A 340 14.80 5.52 -5.29
N TYR A 341 13.69 6.10 -5.75
CA TYR A 341 12.98 5.63 -6.94
C TYR A 341 13.80 5.72 -8.23
N GLY A 342 14.85 6.54 -8.26
CA GLY A 342 15.76 6.66 -9.40
C GLY A 342 16.82 5.57 -9.50
N ALA A 343 16.99 4.75 -8.46
CA ALA A 343 18.08 3.78 -8.37
C ALA A 343 17.99 2.65 -9.41
N ASP A 344 19.17 2.11 -9.76
CA ASP A 344 19.37 1.07 -10.78
C ASP A 344 19.79 -0.29 -10.18
N PRO A 345 19.02 -0.90 -9.25
CA PRO A 345 19.43 -2.16 -8.63
C PRO A 345 19.54 -3.27 -9.66
N ASN A 346 20.51 -4.17 -9.45
CA ASN A 346 20.78 -5.30 -10.33
C ASN A 346 21.04 -4.91 -11.80
N GLY A 347 21.36 -3.63 -12.08
CA GLY A 347 21.57 -3.08 -13.42
C GLY A 347 20.27 -2.80 -14.19
N ASN A 348 19.12 -2.81 -13.53
CA ASN A 348 17.83 -2.47 -14.13
C ASN A 348 17.58 -0.97 -13.97
N ALA A 349 17.63 -0.24 -15.08
CA ALA A 349 17.48 1.21 -15.09
C ALA A 349 16.15 1.66 -14.47
N TYR A 350 16.17 2.56 -13.49
CA TYR A 350 14.97 3.10 -12.83
C TYR A 350 14.03 2.02 -12.26
N ALA A 351 14.57 0.87 -11.86
CA ALA A 351 13.77 -0.12 -11.14
C ALA A 351 13.41 0.39 -9.74
N GLY A 352 14.24 1.28 -9.19
CA GLY A 352 14.05 1.90 -7.89
C GLY A 352 14.48 1.01 -6.74
N THR A 353 14.88 1.60 -5.62
CA THR A 353 15.28 0.89 -4.40
C THR A 353 14.72 1.62 -3.20
N SER A 354 14.23 0.87 -2.22
CA SER A 354 13.95 1.41 -0.88
C SER A 354 15.04 0.94 0.08
N TYR A 355 15.37 1.75 1.08
CA TYR A 355 16.34 1.40 2.10
C TYR A 355 15.67 1.48 3.46
N VAL A 356 15.87 0.45 4.26
CA VAL A 356 15.50 0.48 5.67
C VAL A 356 16.76 0.76 6.47
N VAL A 357 16.71 1.74 7.37
CA VAL A 357 17.77 2.03 8.34
C VAL A 357 17.23 1.69 9.72
N PHE A 358 17.93 0.83 10.45
CA PHE A 358 17.47 0.43 11.77
C PHE A 358 17.73 1.52 12.82
N GLY A 359 16.76 1.70 13.70
CA GLY A 359 16.90 2.44 14.95
C GLY A 359 17.98 1.84 15.84
N SER A 360 18.53 2.64 16.75
CA SER A 360 19.54 2.16 17.68
C SER A 360 19.68 3.01 18.92
N SER A 361 19.79 2.32 20.07
CA SER A 361 20.24 2.94 21.33
C SER A 361 21.76 3.21 21.37
N GLU A 362 22.50 2.72 20.38
CA GLU A 362 23.91 3.07 20.21
C GLU A 362 24.05 4.38 19.43
N ALA A 363 25.15 5.10 19.65
CA ALA A 363 25.33 6.41 19.04
C ALA A 363 25.42 6.32 17.50
N PHE A 364 24.58 7.08 16.81
CA PHE A 364 24.64 7.26 15.36
C PHE A 364 25.88 8.07 14.94
N PRO A 365 26.45 7.79 13.75
CA PRO A 365 27.44 8.68 13.15
C PRO A 365 26.77 9.99 12.71
N ALA A 366 27.54 11.06 12.53
CA ALA A 366 27.03 12.30 11.94
C ALA A 366 26.45 12.13 10.52
N SER A 367 26.96 11.14 9.78
CA SER A 367 26.53 10.81 8.42
C SER A 367 26.61 9.29 8.25
N LEU A 368 25.52 8.71 7.74
CA LEU A 368 25.35 7.32 7.38
C LEU A 368 25.17 7.21 5.86
N ASN A 369 26.06 6.49 5.17
CA ASN A 369 25.90 6.25 3.74
C ASN A 369 25.13 4.94 3.51
N LEU A 370 24.07 4.97 2.70
CA LEU A 370 23.19 3.81 2.48
C LEU A 370 23.92 2.57 1.93
N SER A 371 25.10 2.71 1.32
CA SER A 371 25.90 1.57 0.86
C SER A 371 26.52 0.73 1.99
N VAL A 372 26.46 1.18 3.25
CA VAL A 372 27.01 0.46 4.41
C VAL A 372 25.99 -0.47 5.07
N LEU A 373 24.75 -0.51 4.57
CA LEU A 373 23.71 -1.39 5.09
C LEU A 373 24.06 -2.84 4.84
N ASP A 374 24.02 -3.68 5.88
CA ASP A 374 24.52 -5.06 5.83
C ASP A 374 23.55 -6.12 6.40
N GLY A 375 22.34 -5.71 6.77
CA GLY A 375 21.32 -6.52 7.43
C GLY A 375 21.35 -6.43 8.96
N THR A 376 22.40 -5.83 9.55
CA THR A 376 22.49 -5.60 11.01
C THR A 376 22.22 -4.16 11.43
N ASN A 377 22.26 -3.23 10.48
CA ASN A 377 22.01 -1.79 10.66
C ASN A 377 20.96 -1.26 9.66
N GLY A 378 20.23 -2.17 9.03
CA GLY A 378 19.32 -1.92 7.92
C GLY A 378 19.68 -2.70 6.66
N PHE A 379 18.88 -2.55 5.61
CA PHE A 379 19.01 -3.31 4.35
C PHE A 379 18.37 -2.57 3.17
N ALA A 380 18.70 -3.01 1.95
CA ALA A 380 18.10 -2.51 0.71
C ALA A 380 16.96 -3.43 0.22
N ILE A 381 15.90 -2.84 -0.33
CA ILE A 381 14.77 -3.51 -0.97
C ILE A 381 14.79 -3.11 -2.45
N ASN A 382 15.19 -4.05 -3.31
CA ASN A 382 15.43 -3.78 -4.72
C ASN A 382 14.17 -3.98 -5.57
N GLY A 383 13.86 -2.98 -6.40
CA GLY A 383 12.86 -3.06 -7.45
C GLY A 383 13.13 -4.14 -8.50
N ILE A 384 12.09 -4.50 -9.25
CA ILE A 384 12.09 -5.69 -10.12
C ILE A 384 12.50 -5.34 -11.54
N ALA A 385 11.66 -4.60 -12.28
CA ALA A 385 11.87 -4.31 -13.69
C ALA A 385 12.25 -2.85 -13.93
N SER A 386 12.91 -2.60 -15.07
CA SER A 386 13.30 -1.25 -15.44
C SER A 386 12.09 -0.33 -15.58
N TYR A 387 12.20 0.88 -15.04
CA TYR A 387 11.17 1.92 -15.04
C TYR A 387 9.93 1.63 -14.17
N ASP A 388 9.98 0.63 -13.28
CA ASP A 388 8.92 0.43 -12.29
C ASP A 388 8.87 1.56 -11.25
N LEU A 389 10.03 2.18 -10.99
CA LEU A 389 10.21 3.24 -9.98
C LEU A 389 9.75 2.81 -8.57
N SER A 390 10.16 1.62 -8.13
CA SER A 390 9.91 1.16 -6.76
C SER A 390 10.54 2.11 -5.72
N GLY A 391 9.82 2.38 -4.64
CA GLY A 391 10.23 3.40 -3.65
C GLY A 391 9.81 4.81 -4.04
N PHE A 392 8.91 4.97 -5.03
CA PHE A 392 8.29 6.26 -5.33
C PHE A 392 7.44 6.78 -4.17
N SER A 393 6.76 5.85 -3.49
CA SER A 393 6.09 6.05 -2.22
C SER A 393 6.50 4.92 -1.27
N VAL A 394 6.70 5.24 0.01
CA VAL A 394 7.06 4.29 1.07
C VAL A 394 6.35 4.67 2.35
N SER A 395 5.98 3.68 3.15
CA SER A 395 5.43 3.86 4.49
C SER A 395 5.62 2.58 5.31
N GLY A 396 5.64 2.70 6.64
CA GLY A 396 5.28 1.58 7.51
C GLY A 396 3.86 1.08 7.20
N ALA A 397 3.60 -0.17 7.52
CA ALA A 397 2.30 -0.84 7.35
C ALA A 397 1.67 -1.28 8.67
N GLY A 398 2.33 -1.01 9.81
CA GLY A 398 1.94 -1.57 11.11
C GLY A 398 2.05 -3.10 11.11
N ASP A 399 1.40 -3.77 12.07
CA ASP A 399 1.36 -5.23 12.17
C ASP A 399 0.26 -5.81 11.26
N PHE A 400 0.43 -5.64 9.94
CA PHE A 400 -0.54 -6.05 8.94
C PHE A 400 -0.79 -7.56 8.95
N ASN A 401 0.21 -8.35 9.30
CA ASN A 401 0.14 -9.81 9.36
C ASN A 401 -0.15 -10.38 10.77
N GLY A 402 -0.26 -9.55 11.80
CA GLY A 402 -0.59 -9.95 13.17
C GLY A 402 0.47 -10.79 13.89
N ASP A 403 1.75 -10.69 13.50
CA ASP A 403 2.87 -11.39 14.15
C ASP A 403 3.54 -10.57 15.28
N GLY A 404 3.10 -9.32 15.47
CA GLY A 404 3.59 -8.39 16.48
C GLY A 404 4.92 -7.76 16.12
N ILE A 405 5.17 -7.53 14.83
CA ILE A 405 6.30 -6.80 14.26
C ILE A 405 5.74 -5.89 13.17
N ASP A 406 6.26 -4.67 13.06
CA ASP A 406 5.81 -3.76 12.01
C ASP A 406 6.26 -4.22 10.62
N ASP A 407 5.37 -4.05 9.65
CA ASP A 407 5.55 -4.37 8.24
C ASP A 407 5.79 -3.10 7.42
N LEU A 408 6.08 -3.27 6.13
CA LEU A 408 6.32 -2.16 5.20
C LEU A 408 5.42 -2.23 3.97
N ILE A 409 5.08 -1.07 3.42
CA ILE A 409 4.49 -0.94 2.08
C ILE A 409 5.34 -0.03 1.18
N ILE A 410 5.61 -0.52 -0.03
CA ILE A 410 6.43 0.15 -1.05
C ILE A 410 5.65 0.27 -2.36
N GLY A 411 5.53 1.48 -2.90
CA GLY A 411 4.86 1.74 -4.17
C GLY A 411 5.79 1.77 -5.38
N ALA A 412 5.32 1.20 -6.48
CA ALA A 412 5.94 1.22 -7.81
C ALA A 412 4.87 1.58 -8.88
N PRO A 413 4.51 2.86 -9.03
CA PRO A 413 3.34 3.28 -9.78
C PRO A 413 3.43 3.07 -11.30
N PHE A 414 4.61 2.74 -11.82
CA PHE A 414 4.84 2.51 -13.24
C PHE A 414 4.99 1.03 -13.59
N ALA A 415 4.98 0.15 -12.58
CA ALA A 415 4.97 -1.29 -12.76
C ALA A 415 3.66 -1.77 -13.42
N ASP A 416 3.69 -3.01 -13.91
CA ASP A 416 2.57 -3.70 -14.59
C ASP A 416 1.84 -2.82 -15.62
N ASN A 417 2.56 -2.41 -16.68
CA ASN A 417 2.01 -1.56 -17.74
C ASN A 417 1.39 -0.24 -17.22
N VAL A 418 1.98 0.33 -16.16
CA VAL A 418 1.51 1.58 -15.53
C VAL A 418 0.13 1.41 -14.86
N ALA A 419 -0.32 0.18 -14.60
CA ALA A 419 -1.39 -0.04 -13.64
C ALA A 419 -0.91 0.30 -12.21
N GLY A 420 0.39 0.13 -11.97
CA GLY A 420 1.04 0.30 -10.69
C GLY A 420 1.01 -1.00 -9.88
N GLN A 421 2.01 -1.17 -9.02
CA GLN A 421 2.05 -2.24 -8.03
C GLN A 421 2.48 -1.66 -6.68
N SER A 422 1.92 -2.21 -5.61
CA SER A 422 2.46 -2.03 -4.25
C SER A 422 3.03 -3.35 -3.77
N TYR A 423 3.99 -3.29 -2.86
CA TYR A 423 4.63 -4.47 -2.29
C TYR A 423 4.58 -4.36 -0.78
N ILE A 424 4.09 -5.42 -0.14
CA ILE A 424 4.17 -5.56 1.31
C ILE A 424 5.41 -6.40 1.60
N VAL A 425 6.22 -5.95 2.54
CA VAL A 425 7.38 -6.70 3.07
C VAL A 425 7.17 -6.87 4.55
N PHE A 426 7.20 -8.13 5.02
CA PHE A 426 6.95 -8.40 6.42
C PHE A 426 8.16 -8.14 7.31
N GLY A 427 7.90 -7.64 8.51
CA GLY A 427 8.86 -7.50 9.59
C GLY A 427 9.46 -8.85 10.02
N SER A 428 10.64 -8.85 10.65
CA SER A 428 11.25 -10.09 11.13
C SER A 428 12.25 -9.93 12.28
N LYS A 429 11.99 -10.67 13.37
CA LYS A 429 12.91 -10.87 14.50
C LYS A 429 14.11 -11.77 14.18
N GLU A 430 14.03 -12.54 13.09
CA GLU A 430 15.16 -13.37 12.64
C GLU A 430 16.23 -12.55 11.90
N GLY A 431 15.94 -11.27 11.65
CA GLY A 431 16.81 -10.30 11.00
C GLY A 431 16.77 -10.39 9.47
N PHE A 432 17.36 -9.39 8.84
CA PHE A 432 17.35 -9.25 7.38
C PHE A 432 18.74 -9.51 6.79
N SER A 433 18.78 -9.93 5.53
CA SER A 433 20.02 -9.88 4.77
C SER A 433 20.26 -8.45 4.27
N ALA A 434 21.48 -8.11 3.86
CA ALA A 434 21.82 -6.79 3.34
C ALA A 434 20.93 -6.30 2.18
N SER A 435 20.31 -7.22 1.43
CA SER A 435 19.39 -6.87 0.36
C SER A 435 18.28 -7.90 0.18
N LEU A 436 17.05 -7.45 0.04
CA LEU A 436 15.88 -8.22 -0.39
C LEU A 436 15.51 -7.79 -1.82
N ASN A 437 15.29 -8.73 -2.74
CA ASN A 437 14.69 -8.37 -4.03
C ASN A 437 13.18 -8.57 -3.97
N LEU A 438 12.37 -7.60 -4.42
CA LEU A 438 10.91 -7.74 -4.41
C LEU A 438 10.39 -8.94 -5.22
N SER A 439 11.19 -9.45 -6.16
CA SER A 439 10.88 -10.69 -6.89
C SER A 439 11.04 -11.98 -6.07
N GLU A 440 11.58 -11.89 -4.86
CA GLU A 440 11.78 -13.00 -3.90
C GLU A 440 10.67 -13.07 -2.86
N LEU A 441 9.65 -12.20 -2.95
CA LEU A 441 8.48 -12.30 -2.10
C LEU A 441 7.72 -13.59 -2.37
N ASP A 442 7.35 -14.31 -1.31
CA ASP A 442 6.80 -15.67 -1.37
C ASP A 442 5.57 -15.90 -0.48
N GLY A 443 5.01 -14.83 0.09
CA GLY A 443 3.85 -14.88 0.98
C GLY A 443 4.22 -15.11 2.45
N THR A 444 5.43 -15.61 2.74
CA THR A 444 5.95 -15.72 4.12
C THR A 444 6.77 -14.51 4.54
N ASN A 445 7.30 -13.76 3.58
CA ASN A 445 8.11 -12.55 3.77
C ASN A 445 7.47 -11.31 3.12
N GLY A 446 6.23 -11.43 2.63
CA GLY A 446 5.50 -10.38 1.93
C GLY A 446 4.92 -10.84 0.60
N PHE A 447 4.23 -9.94 -0.11
CA PHE A 447 3.53 -10.21 -1.37
C PHE A 447 3.28 -8.92 -2.17
N ALA A 448 2.83 -9.04 -3.42
CA ALA A 448 2.51 -7.90 -4.28
C ALA A 448 0.99 -7.62 -4.35
N LEU A 449 0.63 -6.33 -4.42
CA LEU A 449 -0.70 -5.83 -4.76
C LEU A 449 -0.69 -5.28 -6.18
N ASN A 450 -1.48 -5.87 -7.08
CA ASN A 450 -1.55 -5.43 -8.47
C ASN A 450 -2.64 -4.38 -8.68
N GLY A 451 -2.27 -3.28 -9.34
CA GLY A 451 -3.21 -2.27 -9.83
C GLY A 451 -4.27 -2.83 -10.77
N VAL A 452 -5.38 -2.11 -10.90
CA VAL A 452 -6.56 -2.62 -11.62
C VAL A 452 -6.47 -2.41 -13.13
N ASN A 453 -6.33 -1.16 -13.58
CA ASN A 453 -6.22 -0.86 -15.01
C ASN A 453 -4.91 -0.12 -15.30
N ALA A 454 -4.37 -0.35 -16.50
CA ALA A 454 -3.24 0.40 -17.01
C ALA A 454 -3.54 1.91 -17.01
N TYR A 455 -2.55 2.70 -16.56
CA TYR A 455 -2.59 4.16 -16.41
C TYR A 455 -3.47 4.68 -15.26
N ASP A 456 -3.92 3.83 -14.35
CA ASP A 456 -4.55 4.29 -13.10
C ASP A 456 -3.50 4.83 -12.10
N PHE A 457 -2.22 4.46 -12.28
CA PHE A 457 -1.09 4.80 -11.40
C PHE A 457 -1.37 4.47 -9.93
N SER A 458 -1.85 3.24 -9.67
CA SER A 458 -1.92 2.77 -8.28
C SER A 458 -0.53 2.81 -7.64
N ALA A 459 -0.46 2.96 -6.31
CA ALA A 459 0.78 3.10 -5.56
C ALA A 459 1.55 4.42 -5.79
N ILE A 460 0.91 5.44 -6.39
CA ILE A 460 1.47 6.80 -6.41
C ILE A 460 1.63 7.36 -4.98
N SER A 461 0.77 6.91 -4.07
CA SER A 461 0.85 7.11 -2.63
C SER A 461 0.40 5.83 -1.94
N VAL A 462 1.10 5.45 -0.87
CA VAL A 462 0.79 4.31 0.00
C VAL A 462 0.94 4.75 1.45
N SER A 463 0.16 4.17 2.35
CA SER A 463 0.27 4.43 3.79
C SER A 463 -0.37 3.30 4.59
N ALA A 464 0.07 3.09 5.83
CA ALA A 464 -0.75 2.43 6.85
C ALA A 464 -2.07 3.17 7.02
N ALA A 465 -3.15 2.42 7.16
CA ALA A 465 -4.48 2.93 7.45
C ALA A 465 -4.82 2.87 8.94
N GLY A 466 -4.06 2.11 9.75
CA GLY A 466 -4.47 1.70 11.09
C GLY A 466 -5.54 0.60 11.03
N ASP A 467 -6.15 0.26 12.16
CA ASP A 467 -7.25 -0.71 12.25
C ASP A 467 -8.59 -0.02 11.92
N ILE A 468 -8.91 0.11 10.63
CA ILE A 468 -10.10 0.84 10.20
C ILE A 468 -11.37 0.00 10.24
N ASN A 469 -11.20 -1.32 10.41
CA ASN A 469 -12.30 -2.29 10.43
C ASN A 469 -12.60 -2.79 11.86
N GLY A 470 -11.73 -2.51 12.82
CA GLY A 470 -11.85 -2.83 14.24
C GLY A 470 -11.57 -4.30 14.58
N ASP A 471 -10.76 -5.01 13.78
CA ASP A 471 -10.38 -6.41 14.02
C ASP A 471 -9.07 -6.57 14.81
N GLY A 472 -8.37 -5.48 15.07
CA GLY A 472 -7.13 -5.39 15.82
C GLY A 472 -5.87 -5.60 15.00
N LEU A 473 -5.95 -5.60 13.67
CA LEU A 473 -4.81 -5.62 12.75
C LEU A 473 -4.73 -4.32 11.97
N ASP A 474 -3.51 -3.92 11.61
CA ASP A 474 -3.33 -2.73 10.78
C ASP A 474 -3.74 -2.99 9.33
N ASP A 475 -4.45 -2.04 8.74
CA ASP A 475 -4.91 -2.05 7.36
C ASP A 475 -4.00 -1.15 6.48
N LEU A 476 -4.20 -1.21 5.16
CA LEU A 476 -3.44 -0.42 4.18
C LEU A 476 -4.34 0.47 3.35
N ILE A 477 -3.83 1.62 2.91
CA ILE A 477 -4.45 2.44 1.87
C ILE A 477 -3.48 2.74 0.72
N ILE A 478 -3.98 2.56 -0.51
CA ILE A 478 -3.22 2.74 -1.76
C ILE A 478 -3.97 3.71 -2.67
N GLY A 479 -3.31 4.81 -3.06
CA GLY A 479 -3.85 5.81 -3.97
C GLY A 479 -3.66 5.45 -5.46
N ALA A 480 -4.67 5.74 -6.29
CA ALA A 480 -4.67 5.60 -7.74
C ALA A 480 -5.36 6.81 -8.39
N SER A 481 -4.66 7.94 -8.43
CA SER A 481 -5.24 9.25 -8.72
C SER A 481 -5.80 9.43 -10.14
N TYR A 482 -5.47 8.53 -11.05
CA TYR A 482 -5.91 8.59 -12.46
C TYR A 482 -6.96 7.54 -12.81
N ALA A 483 -7.41 6.74 -11.83
CA ALA A 483 -8.51 5.83 -12.05
C ALA A 483 -9.78 6.57 -12.50
N ASP A 484 -10.59 5.88 -13.32
CA ASP A 484 -11.82 6.40 -13.92
C ASP A 484 -13.09 5.77 -13.28
N PRO A 485 -13.30 5.84 -11.95
CA PRO A 485 -14.43 5.19 -11.32
C PRO A 485 -15.74 5.76 -11.86
N ASN A 486 -16.74 4.89 -12.00
CA ASN A 486 -18.06 5.25 -12.53
C ASN A 486 -18.04 5.93 -13.93
N GLY A 487 -16.93 5.80 -14.67
CA GLY A 487 -16.71 6.46 -15.97
C GLY A 487 -16.38 7.95 -15.88
N ASN A 488 -16.02 8.47 -14.70
CA ASN A 488 -15.56 9.83 -14.50
C ASN A 488 -14.05 9.92 -14.71
N THR A 489 -13.63 10.58 -15.80
CA THR A 489 -12.21 10.71 -16.17
C THR A 489 -11.37 11.30 -15.04
N ASN A 490 -10.34 10.58 -14.61
CA ASN A 490 -9.39 10.96 -13.55
C ASN A 490 -10.09 11.47 -12.27
N ALA A 491 -11.26 10.92 -11.94
CA ALA A 491 -11.84 11.18 -10.61
C ALA A 491 -10.94 10.60 -9.51
N GLY A 492 -10.14 9.58 -9.86
CA GLY A 492 -9.21 8.92 -8.97
C GLY A 492 -9.91 7.91 -8.07
N SER A 493 -9.15 6.97 -7.54
CA SER A 493 -9.63 5.99 -6.58
C SER A 493 -8.57 5.74 -5.52
N SER A 494 -8.99 5.15 -4.41
CA SER A 494 -8.08 4.57 -3.42
C SER A 494 -8.56 3.17 -3.07
N TYR A 495 -7.63 2.30 -2.69
CA TYR A 495 -7.91 0.93 -2.33
C TYR A 495 -7.50 0.72 -0.89
N VAL A 496 -8.43 0.23 -0.08
CA VAL A 496 -8.13 -0.24 1.26
C VAL A 496 -7.98 -1.75 1.20
N VAL A 497 -6.93 -2.28 1.80
CA VAL A 497 -6.68 -3.72 1.95
C VAL A 497 -6.62 -4.02 3.44
N PHE A 498 -7.43 -4.97 3.91
CA PHE A 498 -7.45 -5.29 5.33
C PHE A 498 -6.28 -6.19 5.76
N GLY A 499 -5.75 -5.91 6.95
CA GLY A 499 -4.80 -6.75 7.65
C GLY A 499 -5.38 -8.14 7.89
N ARG A 500 -4.51 -9.15 7.97
CA ARG A 500 -4.94 -10.52 8.24
C ARG A 500 -3.80 -11.33 8.80
N THR A 501 -4.10 -12.15 9.81
CA THR A 501 -3.13 -13.12 10.32
C THR A 501 -3.05 -14.33 9.37
N PRO A 502 -1.95 -14.55 8.64
CA PRO A 502 -1.83 -15.74 7.81
C PRO A 502 -1.73 -16.97 8.72
N ILE A 503 -2.41 -18.05 8.34
CA ILE A 503 -2.29 -19.33 9.04
C ILE A 503 -1.14 -20.10 8.36
N ILE A 504 0.03 -20.07 8.99
CA ILE A 504 1.26 -20.63 8.42
C ILE A 504 1.61 -21.96 9.11
N GLY A 505 1.84 -22.99 8.31
CA GLY A 505 2.40 -24.28 8.69
C GLY A 505 3.93 -24.32 8.64
N ASP A 506 4.53 -25.48 8.93
CA ASP A 506 5.97 -25.70 8.90
C ASP A 506 6.34 -26.78 7.87
N ALA A 507 7.57 -27.29 7.92
CA ALA A 507 8.01 -28.37 7.02
C ALA A 507 7.55 -29.77 7.48
N ALA A 508 6.60 -29.86 8.43
CA ALA A 508 6.03 -31.10 8.90
C ALA A 508 4.52 -31.15 8.64
N ASN A 509 3.95 -32.35 8.70
CA ASN A 509 2.51 -32.53 8.52
C ASN A 509 1.67 -31.74 9.54
N ASN A 510 0.88 -30.80 9.05
CA ASN A 510 0.06 -29.89 9.83
C ASN A 510 -1.44 -30.13 9.63
N SER A 511 -2.22 -29.54 10.55
CA SER A 511 -3.67 -29.44 10.44
C SER A 511 -4.05 -27.99 10.74
N LEU A 512 -4.34 -27.24 9.69
CA LEU A 512 -4.54 -25.80 9.70
C LEU A 512 -6.02 -25.49 9.51
N PHE A 513 -6.57 -24.64 10.38
CA PHE A 513 -7.99 -24.32 10.40
C PHE A 513 -8.17 -22.82 10.25
N GLY A 514 -8.76 -22.43 9.13
CA GLY A 514 -9.38 -21.14 8.91
C GLY A 514 -10.48 -20.85 9.92
N THR A 515 -10.79 -19.57 10.03
CA THR A 515 -11.79 -18.98 10.89
C THR A 515 -13.16 -18.97 10.20
N VAL A 516 -14.03 -18.03 10.56
CA VAL A 516 -15.31 -17.81 9.84
C VAL A 516 -15.21 -16.59 8.91
N SER A 517 -14.02 -16.01 8.83
CA SER A 517 -13.66 -14.86 8.00
C SER A 517 -12.81 -15.34 6.82
N ASP A 518 -12.44 -14.43 5.93
CA ASP A 518 -11.59 -14.74 4.79
C ASP A 518 -10.17 -15.07 5.27
N ASP A 519 -9.73 -16.32 5.14
CA ASP A 519 -8.40 -16.74 5.60
C ASP A 519 -7.40 -16.89 4.45
N THR A 520 -6.12 -16.67 4.77
CA THR A 520 -5.01 -17.12 3.93
C THR A 520 -4.21 -18.17 4.68
N ILE A 521 -4.14 -19.38 4.11
CA ILE A 521 -3.49 -20.53 4.74
C ILE A 521 -2.31 -20.98 3.87
N TYR A 522 -1.13 -21.05 4.45
CA TYR A 522 0.11 -21.54 3.84
C TYR A 522 0.54 -22.79 4.59
N ALA A 523 0.46 -23.98 3.99
CA ALA A 523 0.77 -25.21 4.73
C ALA A 523 2.26 -25.52 4.86
N GLY A 524 3.09 -25.03 3.92
CA GLY A 524 4.53 -25.17 4.00
C GLY A 524 5.01 -26.45 3.32
N GLY A 525 5.68 -27.33 4.07
CA GLY A 525 6.10 -28.61 3.53
C GLY A 525 5.53 -29.75 4.36
N GLY A 526 5.17 -30.87 3.76
CA GLY A 526 4.59 -31.96 4.53
C GLY A 526 3.47 -32.62 3.76
N ASN A 527 2.59 -33.31 4.48
CA ASN A 527 1.34 -33.76 3.89
C ASN A 527 0.26 -33.26 4.84
N ASP A 528 -0.37 -32.17 4.44
CA ASP A 528 -1.08 -31.27 5.33
C ASP A 528 -2.59 -31.39 5.19
N GLN A 529 -3.30 -30.87 6.17
CA GLN A 529 -4.75 -30.72 6.12
C GLN A 529 -5.13 -29.27 6.30
N LEU A 530 -5.75 -28.66 5.30
CA LEU A 530 -6.17 -27.27 5.31
C LEU A 530 -7.70 -27.21 5.32
N PHE A 531 -8.27 -26.40 6.21
CA PHE A 531 -9.72 -26.20 6.31
C PHE A 531 -10.04 -24.71 6.25
N GLY A 532 -10.49 -24.18 5.11
CA GLY A 532 -10.87 -22.76 4.96
C GLY A 532 -12.20 -22.38 5.62
N SER A 533 -13.02 -23.35 6.04
CA SER A 533 -14.23 -23.09 6.85
C SER A 533 -15.29 -22.19 6.14
N GLU A 534 -15.65 -21.01 6.69
CA GLU A 534 -16.53 -20.03 6.04
C GLU A 534 -15.68 -18.82 5.64
N GLY A 535 -15.93 -18.20 4.47
CA GLY A 535 -15.15 -17.05 4.04
C GLY A 535 -14.69 -17.21 2.60
N VAL A 536 -14.16 -16.16 2.00
CA VAL A 536 -13.45 -16.21 0.71
C VAL A 536 -11.99 -16.55 1.02
N ASN A 537 -11.63 -17.83 0.97
CA ASN A 537 -10.33 -18.29 1.43
C ASN A 537 -9.30 -18.37 0.30
N THR A 538 -8.04 -18.15 0.64
CA THR A 538 -6.90 -18.48 -0.21
C THR A 538 -6.06 -19.57 0.46
N LEU A 539 -6.01 -20.76 -0.15
CA LEU A 539 -5.40 -21.95 0.44
C LEU A 539 -4.23 -22.43 -0.42
N PHE A 540 -3.03 -22.48 0.18
CA PHE A 540 -1.80 -22.95 -0.44
C PHE A 540 -1.30 -24.24 0.25
N GLY A 541 -1.40 -25.38 -0.42
CA GLY A 541 -0.83 -26.65 0.05
C GLY A 541 0.70 -26.63 0.05
N GLN A 542 1.29 -26.09 -1.02
CA GLN A 542 2.74 -26.00 -1.24
C GLN A 542 3.40 -27.39 -1.41
N ASP A 543 4.38 -27.77 -0.60
CA ASP A 543 5.18 -28.98 -0.87
C ASP A 543 4.60 -30.21 -0.15
N GLY A 544 4.25 -31.22 -0.93
CA GLY A 544 3.89 -32.58 -0.52
C GLY A 544 2.42 -32.88 -0.74
N ASN A 545 1.91 -34.00 -0.19
CA ASN A 545 0.59 -34.52 -0.60
C ASN A 545 -0.50 -34.06 0.37
N ASP A 546 -1.24 -33.02 0.01
CA ASP A 546 -2.12 -32.27 0.88
C ASP A 546 -3.59 -32.65 0.73
N SER A 547 -4.36 -32.34 1.77
CA SER A 547 -5.81 -32.45 1.81
C SER A 547 -6.43 -31.09 2.09
N ILE A 548 -6.96 -30.45 1.06
CA ILE A 548 -7.45 -29.07 1.12
C ILE A 548 -8.98 -29.07 1.09
N TYR A 549 -9.59 -28.40 2.06
CA TYR A 549 -11.03 -28.18 2.14
C TYR A 549 -11.31 -26.69 2.02
N GLY A 550 -11.83 -26.24 0.87
CA GLY A 550 -12.12 -24.83 0.57
C GLY A 550 -13.08 -24.23 1.60
N GLY A 551 -14.30 -24.78 1.63
CA GLY A 551 -15.29 -24.37 2.61
C GLY A 551 -16.57 -23.89 1.95
N SER A 552 -17.04 -22.71 2.35
CA SER A 552 -18.19 -22.06 1.74
C SER A 552 -17.83 -20.66 1.29
N GLN A 553 -18.46 -20.21 0.20
CA GLN A 553 -18.15 -18.97 -0.53
C GLN A 553 -17.02 -19.19 -1.56
N VAL A 554 -16.57 -18.12 -2.22
CA VAL A 554 -15.64 -18.25 -3.34
C VAL A 554 -14.24 -18.47 -2.80
N ASP A 555 -13.68 -19.67 -2.98
CA ASP A 555 -12.33 -19.98 -2.56
C ASP A 555 -11.33 -20.00 -3.72
N TYR A 556 -10.09 -19.67 -3.40
CA TYR A 556 -8.91 -19.73 -4.26
C TYR A 556 -7.98 -20.81 -3.72
N ILE A 557 -7.81 -21.90 -4.47
CA ILE A 557 -7.07 -23.07 -4.00
C ILE A 557 -5.90 -23.35 -4.94
N TYR A 558 -4.71 -23.43 -4.36
CA TYR A 558 -3.44 -23.77 -5.02
C TYR A 558 -2.83 -24.95 -4.26
N ALA A 559 -2.87 -26.14 -4.86
CA ALA A 559 -2.45 -27.34 -4.15
C ALA A 559 -0.92 -27.44 -4.04
N GLY A 560 -0.19 -27.02 -5.08
CA GLY A 560 1.27 -26.98 -5.08
C GLY A 560 1.91 -28.24 -5.66
N ASN A 561 3.00 -28.71 -5.07
CA ASN A 561 3.74 -29.88 -5.52
C ASN A 561 3.33 -31.13 -4.73
N GLY A 562 2.73 -32.13 -5.34
CA GLY A 562 2.40 -33.38 -4.67
C GLY A 562 1.19 -34.04 -5.29
N ASP A 563 0.86 -35.26 -4.87
CA ASP A 563 -0.42 -35.84 -5.27
C ASP A 563 -1.50 -35.41 -4.25
N ASP A 564 -2.24 -34.35 -4.57
CA ASP A 564 -3.12 -33.63 -3.65
C ASP A 564 -4.58 -34.09 -3.72
N THR A 565 -5.34 -33.77 -2.68
CA THR A 565 -6.79 -33.99 -2.63
C THR A 565 -7.52 -32.71 -2.24
N ILE A 566 -8.33 -32.19 -3.15
CA ILE A 566 -9.03 -30.91 -3.00
C ILE A 566 -10.54 -31.12 -2.89
N TYR A 567 -11.16 -30.49 -1.90
CA TYR A 567 -12.61 -30.40 -1.68
C TYR A 567 -13.04 -28.93 -1.63
N ALA A 568 -13.24 -28.31 -2.78
CA ALA A 568 -13.59 -26.88 -2.86
C ALA A 568 -15.00 -26.56 -2.31
N SER A 569 -15.90 -27.55 -2.30
CA SER A 569 -17.19 -27.48 -1.58
C SER A 569 -18.21 -26.49 -2.17
N GLU A 570 -18.65 -25.41 -1.51
CA GLU A 570 -19.69 -24.51 -2.04
C GLU A 570 -19.09 -23.17 -2.49
N GLY A 571 -19.50 -22.63 -3.63
CA GLY A 571 -19.03 -21.34 -4.14
C GLY A 571 -18.52 -21.41 -5.57
N ASN A 572 -18.25 -20.27 -6.19
CA ASN A 572 -17.68 -20.23 -7.55
C ASN A 572 -16.15 -20.24 -7.44
N ASN A 573 -15.55 -21.40 -7.27
CA ASN A 573 -14.16 -21.51 -6.84
C ASN A 573 -13.17 -21.39 -8.00
N LYS A 574 -11.94 -20.94 -7.70
CA LYS A 574 -10.79 -21.09 -8.59
C LYS A 574 -9.86 -22.15 -8.00
N ILE A 575 -9.63 -23.23 -8.74
CA ILE A 575 -8.93 -24.42 -8.24
C ILE A 575 -7.78 -24.76 -9.17
N PHE A 576 -6.57 -24.81 -8.62
CA PHE A 576 -5.34 -25.21 -9.30
C PHE A 576 -4.74 -26.42 -8.56
N GLY A 577 -4.67 -27.56 -9.25
CA GLY A 577 -3.96 -28.76 -8.77
C GLY A 577 -2.44 -28.61 -8.82
N ASP A 578 -1.95 -27.75 -9.72
CA ASP A 578 -0.53 -27.47 -9.90
C ASP A 578 0.30 -28.68 -10.33
N ALA A 579 1.06 -29.35 -9.47
CA ALA A 579 2.00 -30.39 -9.91
C ALA A 579 1.84 -31.71 -9.16
N GLY A 580 1.31 -32.72 -9.84
CA GLY A 580 1.19 -34.09 -9.33
C GLY A 580 -0.02 -34.79 -9.90
N ASN A 581 -0.46 -35.90 -9.32
CA ASN A 581 -1.69 -36.57 -9.77
C ASN A 581 -2.80 -36.31 -8.76
N ASP A 582 -3.56 -35.26 -8.99
CA ASP A 582 -4.47 -34.68 -8.02
C ASP A 582 -5.87 -35.28 -8.09
N ILE A 583 -6.59 -35.17 -6.98
CA ILE A 583 -7.99 -35.54 -6.88
C ILE A 583 -8.79 -34.31 -6.52
N ILE A 584 -9.55 -33.78 -7.47
CA ILE A 584 -10.29 -32.53 -7.30
C ILE A 584 -11.79 -32.80 -7.21
N TYR A 585 -12.42 -32.36 -6.13
CA TYR A 585 -13.87 -32.32 -5.96
C TYR A 585 -14.32 -30.86 -5.95
N SER A 586 -14.83 -30.38 -7.09
CA SER A 586 -15.16 -28.95 -7.27
C SER A 586 -16.36 -28.52 -6.42
N GLY A 587 -17.32 -29.43 -6.23
CA GLY A 587 -18.51 -29.16 -5.44
C GLY A 587 -19.56 -28.35 -6.20
N SER A 588 -20.24 -27.41 -5.55
CA SER A 588 -21.34 -26.65 -6.15
C SER A 588 -21.00 -25.18 -6.36
N GLY A 589 -21.43 -24.63 -7.47
CA GLY A 589 -21.10 -23.28 -7.93
C GLY A 589 -20.53 -23.35 -9.34
N ASN A 590 -20.20 -22.20 -9.92
CA ASN A 590 -19.58 -22.15 -11.24
C ASN A 590 -18.06 -22.12 -11.04
N ASP A 591 -17.43 -23.28 -11.11
CA ASP A 591 -16.00 -23.40 -10.78
C ASP A 591 -15.10 -23.21 -12.01
N LEU A 592 -13.92 -22.63 -11.79
CA LEU A 592 -12.80 -22.65 -12.73
C LEU A 592 -11.74 -23.62 -12.20
N ILE A 593 -11.39 -24.63 -13.00
CA ILE A 593 -10.57 -25.75 -12.56
C ILE A 593 -9.43 -25.94 -13.55
N ASP A 594 -8.21 -25.96 -13.03
CA ASP A 594 -7.01 -26.37 -13.75
C ASP A 594 -6.34 -27.51 -12.95
N GLY A 595 -6.19 -28.67 -13.58
CA GLY A 595 -5.50 -29.81 -12.96
C GLY A 595 -4.00 -29.54 -12.83
N GLY A 596 -3.44 -28.74 -13.74
CA GLY A 596 -2.00 -28.53 -13.84
C GLY A 596 -1.28 -29.73 -14.46
N THR A 597 -0.06 -29.99 -14.00
CA THR A 597 0.79 -31.05 -14.53
C THR A 597 0.61 -32.36 -13.80
N GLY A 598 0.26 -33.42 -14.54
CA GLY A 598 0.17 -34.79 -14.08
C GLY A 598 -1.14 -35.43 -14.53
N ASN A 599 -1.54 -36.56 -13.94
CA ASN A 599 -2.75 -37.26 -14.39
C ASN A 599 -3.87 -37.09 -13.37
N ASP A 600 -4.65 -36.05 -13.54
CA ASP A 600 -5.57 -35.62 -12.50
C ASP A 600 -6.93 -36.30 -12.62
N THR A 601 -7.63 -36.36 -11.50
CA THR A 601 -8.98 -36.91 -11.41
C THR A 601 -9.93 -35.87 -10.88
N ILE A 602 -10.70 -35.28 -11.80
CA ILE A 602 -11.66 -34.21 -11.50
C ILE A 602 -13.07 -34.80 -11.35
N TRP A 603 -13.72 -34.46 -10.25
CA TRP A 603 -15.10 -34.79 -9.93
C TRP A 603 -15.92 -33.51 -9.85
N LEU A 604 -16.67 -33.26 -10.91
CA LEU A 604 -17.58 -32.12 -10.97
C LEU A 604 -18.81 -32.34 -10.10
N GLY A 605 -19.23 -31.28 -9.43
CA GLY A 605 -20.53 -31.21 -8.79
C GLY A 605 -21.54 -30.45 -9.64
N GLY A 606 -22.10 -29.35 -9.13
CA GLY A 606 -23.24 -28.68 -9.75
C GLY A 606 -23.00 -27.22 -10.01
N GLY A 607 -23.21 -26.77 -11.25
CA GLY A 607 -23.11 -25.37 -11.66
C GLY A 607 -22.66 -25.31 -13.12
N GLN A 608 -22.12 -24.16 -13.54
CA GLN A 608 -21.53 -23.99 -14.86
C GLN A 608 -20.01 -23.91 -14.76
N ASP A 609 -19.35 -25.06 -14.88
CA ASP A 609 -17.92 -25.17 -14.62
C ASP A 609 -17.09 -24.99 -15.92
N ILE A 610 -15.87 -24.50 -15.76
CA ILE A 610 -14.85 -24.45 -16.80
C ILE A 610 -13.66 -25.29 -16.34
N ILE A 611 -13.29 -26.30 -17.15
CA ILE A 611 -12.05 -27.06 -16.95
C ILE A 611 -11.04 -26.63 -18.00
N ILE A 612 -9.88 -26.16 -17.55
CA ILE A 612 -8.76 -25.79 -18.41
C ILE A 612 -8.06 -27.06 -18.89
N LEU A 613 -7.74 -27.08 -20.19
CA LEU A 613 -6.91 -28.09 -20.83
C LEU A 613 -5.78 -27.35 -21.58
N ALA A 614 -4.52 -27.60 -21.23
CA ALA A 614 -3.38 -27.13 -21.99
C ALA A 614 -2.50 -28.29 -22.47
N SER A 615 -1.58 -27.97 -23.38
CA SER A 615 -0.57 -28.94 -23.86
C SER A 615 0.54 -29.11 -22.84
N SER A 616 1.13 -30.30 -22.78
CA SER A 616 2.24 -30.67 -21.89
C SER A 616 1.89 -30.75 -20.40
N GLU A 617 0.60 -30.77 -20.07
CA GLU A 617 0.07 -30.95 -18.72
C GLU A 617 -0.18 -32.43 -18.37
N SER A 618 -0.10 -33.34 -19.34
CA SER A 618 -0.44 -34.77 -19.21
C SER A 618 -1.95 -35.03 -19.28
N PHE A 619 -2.48 -36.09 -18.65
CA PHE A 619 -3.78 -36.67 -19.02
C PHE A 619 -4.79 -36.67 -17.87
N ASP A 620 -5.89 -35.96 -18.06
CA ASP A 620 -6.92 -35.84 -17.03
C ASP A 620 -8.09 -36.81 -17.19
N THR A 621 -8.66 -37.22 -16.07
CA THR A 621 -9.91 -37.98 -16.00
C THR A 621 -11.01 -37.13 -15.40
N ILE A 622 -11.97 -36.72 -16.23
CA ILE A 622 -13.10 -35.89 -15.83
C ILE A 622 -14.33 -36.77 -15.61
N ASN A 623 -14.86 -36.72 -14.39
CA ASN A 623 -16.06 -37.43 -13.97
C ASN A 623 -17.25 -36.48 -13.86
N ASN A 624 -18.45 -37.02 -14.04
CA ASN A 624 -19.73 -36.29 -13.96
C ASN A 624 -19.89 -35.12 -14.95
N PHE A 625 -19.12 -35.09 -16.04
CA PHE A 625 -19.25 -34.08 -17.09
C PHE A 625 -20.68 -34.03 -17.65
N GLN A 626 -21.29 -32.84 -17.65
CA GLN A 626 -22.63 -32.60 -18.21
C GLN A 626 -22.61 -31.54 -19.30
N LEU A 627 -23.06 -31.92 -20.49
CA LEU A 627 -23.10 -31.01 -21.64
C LEU A 627 -24.03 -29.81 -21.38
N GLY A 628 -23.51 -28.60 -21.56
CA GLY A 628 -24.26 -27.35 -21.33
C GLY A 628 -24.27 -26.87 -19.87
N GLN A 629 -23.64 -27.64 -18.96
CA GLN A 629 -23.24 -27.16 -17.65
C GLN A 629 -21.72 -26.96 -17.63
N THR A 630 -20.95 -27.96 -18.08
CA THR A 630 -19.49 -27.86 -18.13
C THR A 630 -18.99 -27.43 -19.51
N THR A 631 -18.01 -26.53 -19.53
CA THR A 631 -17.26 -26.12 -20.72
C THR A 631 -15.79 -26.52 -20.57
N LEU A 632 -15.15 -26.92 -21.66
CA LEU A 632 -13.72 -27.21 -21.71
C LEU A 632 -12.97 -25.99 -22.25
N GLY A 633 -12.19 -25.34 -21.40
CA GLY A 633 -11.30 -24.25 -21.76
C GLY A 633 -10.05 -24.77 -22.46
N LEU A 634 -9.70 -24.21 -23.61
CA LEU A 634 -8.47 -24.52 -24.33
C LEU A 634 -7.46 -23.40 -24.10
N SER A 635 -6.36 -23.73 -23.42
CA SER A 635 -5.25 -22.83 -23.12
C SER A 635 -4.03 -23.12 -24.04
N GLY A 636 -2.96 -22.35 -23.90
CA GLY A 636 -1.69 -22.59 -24.63
C GLY A 636 -1.79 -22.40 -26.14
N GLY A 637 -2.78 -21.64 -26.62
CA GLY A 637 -3.03 -21.41 -28.05
C GLY A 637 -3.74 -22.56 -28.77
N LEU A 638 -4.25 -23.56 -28.04
CA LEU A 638 -5.07 -24.62 -28.60
C LEU A 638 -6.41 -24.09 -29.12
N THR A 639 -6.90 -24.69 -30.20
CA THR A 639 -8.24 -24.44 -30.74
C THR A 639 -8.98 -25.76 -30.94
N PHE A 640 -10.31 -25.71 -31.08
CA PHE A 640 -11.12 -26.90 -31.35
C PHE A 640 -10.66 -27.71 -32.58
N ASN A 641 -10.07 -27.03 -33.59
CA ASN A 641 -9.60 -27.70 -34.81
C ASN A 641 -8.31 -28.51 -34.60
N ASP A 642 -7.61 -28.28 -33.48
CA ASP A 642 -6.40 -28.99 -33.13
C ASP A 642 -6.69 -30.34 -32.44
N LEU A 643 -7.96 -30.62 -32.15
CA LEU A 643 -8.38 -31.77 -31.34
C LEU A 643 -8.84 -32.97 -32.20
N ASN A 644 -8.49 -34.17 -31.75
CA ASN A 644 -9.11 -35.43 -32.12
C ASN A 644 -9.99 -35.92 -30.97
N ILE A 645 -11.28 -36.15 -31.24
CA ILE A 645 -12.25 -36.56 -30.22
C ILE A 645 -12.78 -37.95 -30.59
N ALA A 646 -12.46 -38.95 -29.76
CA ALA A 646 -12.71 -40.36 -30.05
C ALA A 646 -13.50 -41.05 -28.94
N GLN A 647 -14.38 -41.99 -29.32
CA GLN A 647 -15.06 -42.86 -28.36
C GLN A 647 -14.13 -43.99 -27.92
N GLN A 648 -13.91 -44.14 -26.60
CA GLN A 648 -13.18 -45.25 -26.01
C GLN A 648 -14.06 -45.97 -24.98
N GLY A 649 -14.66 -47.10 -25.38
CA GLY A 649 -15.65 -47.78 -24.54
C GLY A 649 -16.85 -46.89 -24.26
N ASN A 650 -17.16 -46.62 -22.99
CA ASN A 650 -18.25 -45.72 -22.58
C ASN A 650 -17.78 -44.26 -22.37
N ASN A 651 -16.52 -43.97 -22.67
CA ASN A 651 -15.89 -42.68 -22.38
C ASN A 651 -15.52 -41.96 -23.68
N THR A 652 -15.34 -40.65 -23.59
CA THR A 652 -14.77 -39.84 -24.67
C THR A 652 -13.31 -39.54 -24.35
N LEU A 653 -12.42 -39.68 -25.33
CA LEU A 653 -11.02 -39.28 -25.25
C LEU A 653 -10.83 -38.04 -26.14
N ILE A 654 -10.12 -37.04 -25.62
CA ILE A 654 -9.75 -35.81 -26.32
C ILE A 654 -8.23 -35.79 -26.41
N GLU A 655 -7.72 -35.68 -27.64
CA GLU A 655 -6.28 -35.72 -27.94
C GLU A 655 -5.91 -34.51 -28.82
N ILE A 656 -4.66 -34.06 -28.77
CA ILE A 656 -4.12 -33.14 -29.77
C ILE A 656 -3.82 -33.94 -31.05
N ALA A 657 -4.47 -33.59 -32.16
CA ALA A 657 -4.39 -34.35 -33.41
C ALA A 657 -2.99 -34.38 -34.03
N SER A 658 -2.16 -33.36 -33.77
CA SER A 658 -0.83 -33.22 -34.37
C SER A 658 0.25 -34.01 -33.62
N SER A 659 0.20 -34.05 -32.29
CA SER A 659 1.15 -34.77 -31.43
C SER A 659 0.67 -36.17 -31.04
N GLY A 660 -0.65 -36.38 -30.99
CA GLY A 660 -1.27 -37.57 -30.40
C GLY A 660 -1.20 -37.58 -28.86
N GLU A 661 -1.00 -36.41 -28.26
CA GLU A 661 -1.03 -36.23 -26.81
C GLU A 661 -2.47 -36.31 -26.30
N ASP A 662 -2.72 -37.15 -25.30
CA ASP A 662 -4.01 -37.24 -24.62
C ASP A 662 -4.17 -36.03 -23.68
N LEU A 663 -5.23 -35.24 -23.84
CA LEU A 663 -5.54 -34.12 -22.95
C LEU A 663 -6.47 -34.58 -21.82
N ALA A 664 -7.60 -35.21 -22.18
CA ALA A 664 -8.60 -35.59 -21.19
C ALA A 664 -9.45 -36.76 -21.62
N ARG A 665 -9.93 -37.51 -20.63
CA ARG A 665 -10.98 -38.52 -20.76
C ARG A 665 -12.22 -38.11 -19.98
N LEU A 666 -13.33 -37.98 -20.71
CA LEU A 666 -14.65 -37.73 -20.13
C LEU A 666 -15.34 -39.07 -19.85
N ASN A 667 -15.50 -39.42 -18.59
CA ASN A 667 -16.12 -40.69 -18.18
C ASN A 667 -17.63 -40.69 -18.39
N GLY A 668 -18.15 -41.72 -19.07
CA GLY A 668 -19.59 -41.90 -19.31
C GLY A 668 -20.18 -40.99 -20.39
N VAL A 669 -19.35 -40.22 -21.10
CA VAL A 669 -19.78 -39.28 -22.14
C VAL A 669 -19.60 -39.90 -23.53
N GLN A 670 -20.56 -39.65 -24.42
CA GLN A 670 -20.50 -40.08 -25.82
C GLN A 670 -19.73 -39.04 -26.65
N ALA A 671 -18.72 -39.47 -27.40
CA ALA A 671 -17.88 -38.58 -28.20
C ALA A 671 -18.71 -37.80 -29.24
N SER A 672 -19.79 -38.40 -29.75
CA SER A 672 -20.70 -37.75 -30.69
C SER A 672 -21.51 -36.58 -30.09
N SER A 673 -21.55 -36.43 -28.77
CA SER A 673 -22.19 -35.28 -28.11
C SER A 673 -21.26 -34.11 -27.86
N ILE A 674 -19.94 -34.30 -28.05
CA ILE A 674 -18.95 -33.24 -27.88
C ILE A 674 -18.75 -32.53 -29.23
N GLY A 675 -18.92 -31.22 -29.22
CA GLY A 675 -18.78 -30.37 -30.40
C GLY A 675 -18.06 -29.07 -30.07
N SER A 676 -17.88 -28.18 -31.05
CA SER A 676 -17.15 -26.92 -30.85
C SER A 676 -17.78 -26.00 -29.79
N ASN A 677 -19.06 -26.18 -29.48
CA ASN A 677 -19.77 -25.45 -28.43
C ASN A 677 -19.55 -26.01 -27.02
N SER A 678 -18.86 -27.15 -26.90
CA SER A 678 -18.38 -27.69 -25.62
C SER A 678 -17.07 -27.04 -25.18
N PHE A 679 -16.47 -26.19 -26.03
CA PHE A 679 -15.17 -25.59 -25.80
C PHE A 679 -15.22 -24.07 -25.85
N VAL A 680 -14.30 -23.44 -25.13
CA VAL A 680 -13.99 -22.00 -25.20
C VAL A 680 -12.48 -21.82 -25.26
N ILE A 681 -11.99 -20.73 -25.84
CA ILE A 681 -10.58 -20.36 -25.75
C ILE A 681 -10.44 -19.49 -24.50
N VAL A 682 -9.45 -19.79 -23.68
CA VAL A 682 -9.19 -19.09 -22.42
C VAL A 682 -7.90 -18.30 -22.51
#